data_AF-A0A975FN74-F1
#
_entry.id   AF-A0A975FN74-F1
#
_cell.length_a   1.000
_cell.length_b   1.000
_cell.length_c   1.000
_cell.angle_alpha   90.00
_cell.angle_beta   90.00
_cell.angle_gamma   90.00
#
_symmetry.space_group_name_H-M   'P 1'
#
loop_
_entity.id
_entity.type
_entity.pdbx_description
1 polymer ?
#
loop_
_entity_poly.entity_id
_entity_poly.type
_entity_poly.pdbx_seq_one_letter_code
_entity_poly.pdbx_strand_id
1 'polypeptide(L)'
;MSTRFSLVSAVYNVARYLPEFFASLEQQSYGFEGIEVVLVDDGSTDDSLALAEAFAARHANVRVLSQENAGQGAARNAGIAVATGEWVTFVDPDDVLDEVYFAEVAALMDAPAAQEAEVFGAHTIMWDEANDRRTDTHPNAFRFSNGNAVVDLERHPNFVHGQAPLTFFRTEIIRREGLAFDDRLRTRFEDGKFVAEYLLALDRPVLGLVAEARYYYRRRADGSSSVQNARGDDRTYRTVAVHGYLPLVERAQARFDAVPKWLQTLIVYDVLWLMHVDARDHVATQTVDPAVLARFVDDLRSVVESFTTEQVVRFDLMKFPFWLRFALAFGVADHDATGPVTADIVDPDRGLLRLRYLYSGRRPEEHLRHAGHDIVAHHTKTVVRTIFGQDVVKERILWVTADAGVQLDLDGKPQPITDDGLSGPEYRVTGRILDEIHEKRVEATPPKFRVRERSMYRVLRSAAGRTLRWMRNAMRKSTLADLAVAIELRFPWHRARYYDAWALMDREWDANDSAEELYRWLRANRPELKLWFVLSKDSPDWARLKADGFKLVAYGSRSWRILVLMAAELISSHVDAPIINPFRKRYGRERWRFTFLQHGVIKGDLSEWLNQKDIQTFVTSTQDEYDYIAGEGPFKFSTREVRLTGLPRFDALLRKADAYPEKPRYILIAPTWRKSLSQTLAVRTQRYEKSSGFMESEFAQTWQRIVKSPELRAVADERDLRIVFMPHPNLQMYLDEFEVPDDVLIVRYGVDDVQEIVAGSAVMLTDYSSIAFNMAYLQRPVVYFQFDRDRYWLEHTERQGYFDYETHGFGPVETDPDEAVRRLGEVIDGEHPEYLERARRTFPVRDGRNSERVYRAIVNAGRRVPPAKAGKAAAPDHW
;
A
#
# COMPACT_ATOMS: atom_id res chain seq x y z
N MET A 1 55.69 -5.07 -12.42
CA MET A 1 55.04 -4.57 -11.20
C MET A 1 53.77 -5.37 -11.02
N SER A 2 53.45 -5.83 -9.80
CA SER A 2 52.19 -6.52 -9.53
C SER A 2 51.04 -5.53 -9.71
N THR A 3 50.03 -5.86 -10.52
CA THR A 3 48.80 -5.04 -10.62
C THR A 3 48.10 -5.03 -9.25
N ARG A 4 47.71 -3.85 -8.76
CA ARG A 4 47.06 -3.74 -7.43
C ARG A 4 45.56 -4.03 -7.50
N PHE A 5 44.87 -3.49 -8.51
CA PHE A 5 43.42 -3.60 -8.65
C PHE A 5 43.01 -4.28 -9.96
N SER A 6 42.01 -5.15 -9.87
CA SER A 6 41.23 -5.67 -10.98
C SER A 6 39.77 -5.24 -10.82
N LEU A 7 39.21 -4.62 -11.85
CA LEU A 7 37.77 -4.38 -11.98
C LEU A 7 37.21 -5.45 -12.92
N VAL A 8 36.22 -6.21 -12.46
CA VAL A 8 35.47 -7.17 -13.28
C VAL A 8 34.07 -6.64 -13.49
N SER A 9 33.63 -6.47 -14.74
CA SER A 9 32.29 -5.97 -15.07
C SER A 9 31.57 -6.94 -16.00
N ALA A 10 30.36 -7.33 -15.61
CA ALA A 10 29.50 -8.22 -16.40
C ALA A 10 28.59 -7.38 -17.31
N VAL A 11 28.75 -7.52 -18.61
CA VAL A 11 28.13 -6.69 -19.64
C VAL A 11 27.03 -7.49 -20.34
N TYR A 12 25.80 -7.00 -20.28
CA TYR A 12 24.67 -7.60 -21.01
C TYR A 12 23.65 -6.54 -21.42
N ASN A 13 23.54 -6.24 -22.71
CA ASN A 13 22.56 -5.30 -23.26
C ASN A 13 22.53 -3.92 -22.58
N VAL A 14 23.72 -3.32 -22.42
CA VAL A 14 23.94 -2.04 -21.73
C VAL A 14 24.68 -1.03 -22.60
N ALA A 15 24.64 -1.17 -23.92
CA ALA A 15 25.43 -0.35 -24.85
C ALA A 15 25.25 1.16 -24.62
N ARG A 16 24.04 1.56 -24.23
CA ARG A 16 23.69 2.95 -23.88
C ARG A 16 24.52 3.54 -22.74
N TYR A 17 24.93 2.73 -21.77
CA TYR A 17 25.58 3.18 -20.54
C TYR A 17 27.11 3.09 -20.60
N LEU A 18 27.64 2.18 -21.42
CA LEU A 18 29.08 1.93 -21.54
C LEU A 18 29.94 3.18 -21.79
N PRO A 19 29.55 4.16 -22.64
CA PRO A 19 30.38 5.35 -22.85
C PRO A 19 30.64 6.16 -21.58
N GLU A 20 29.63 6.30 -20.73
CA GLU A 20 29.75 7.05 -19.47
C GLU A 20 30.51 6.24 -18.41
N PHE A 21 30.26 4.93 -18.36
CA PHE A 21 31.01 4.03 -17.52
C PHE A 21 32.51 4.06 -17.85
N PHE A 22 32.89 3.90 -19.12
CA PHE A 22 34.28 3.95 -19.57
C PHE A 22 34.94 5.31 -19.29
N ALA A 23 34.23 6.41 -19.55
CA ALA A 23 34.74 7.74 -19.23
C ALA A 23 35.05 7.90 -17.74
N SER A 24 34.23 7.32 -16.85
CA SER A 24 34.46 7.35 -15.40
C SER A 24 35.70 6.56 -14.96
N LEU A 25 36.07 5.51 -15.71
CA LEU A 25 37.29 4.74 -15.48
C LEU A 25 38.53 5.50 -15.98
N GLU A 26 38.45 6.09 -17.17
CA GLU A 26 39.55 6.88 -17.77
C GLU A 26 39.89 8.12 -16.94
N GLN A 27 38.91 8.68 -16.21
CA GLN A 27 39.06 9.86 -15.36
C GLN A 27 39.61 9.56 -13.96
N GLN A 28 39.91 8.31 -13.62
CA GLN A 28 40.41 7.96 -12.28
C GLN A 28 41.76 8.63 -11.98
N SER A 29 41.80 9.41 -10.92
CA SER A 29 42.99 10.09 -10.40
C SER A 29 44.08 9.14 -9.87
N TYR A 30 43.72 7.88 -9.57
CA TYR A 30 44.69 6.81 -9.30
C TYR A 30 45.57 6.48 -10.54
N GLY A 31 45.07 6.81 -11.74
CA GLY A 31 45.64 6.44 -13.03
C GLY A 31 44.98 5.18 -13.58
N PHE A 32 44.27 5.34 -14.71
CA PHE A 32 43.53 4.25 -15.35
C PHE A 32 44.41 3.04 -15.71
N GLU A 33 45.61 3.28 -16.24
CA GLU A 33 46.59 2.23 -16.59
C GLU A 33 47.04 1.38 -15.39
N GLY A 34 46.83 1.85 -14.16
CA GLY A 34 47.12 1.12 -12.93
C GLY A 34 46.02 0.12 -12.51
N ILE A 35 44.90 0.08 -13.25
CA ILE A 35 43.71 -0.72 -12.95
C ILE A 35 43.54 -1.74 -14.08
N GLU A 36 43.63 -3.03 -13.79
CA GLU A 36 43.23 -4.05 -14.77
C GLU A 36 41.70 -4.04 -14.90
N VAL A 37 41.19 -4.00 -16.12
CA VAL A 37 39.75 -4.03 -16.39
C VAL A 37 39.41 -5.29 -17.17
N VAL A 38 38.50 -6.10 -16.65
CA VAL A 38 37.99 -7.30 -17.30
C VAL A 38 36.51 -7.10 -17.57
N LEU A 39 36.17 -6.87 -18.84
CA LEU A 39 34.79 -6.79 -19.32
C LEU A 39 34.37 -8.18 -19.80
N VAL A 40 33.28 -8.71 -19.25
CA VAL A 40 32.76 -10.02 -19.64
C VAL A 40 31.39 -9.82 -20.27
N ASP A 41 31.33 -9.91 -21.59
CA ASP A 41 30.07 -9.90 -22.34
C ASP A 41 29.33 -11.23 -22.16
N ASP A 42 28.12 -11.16 -21.60
CA ASP A 42 27.27 -12.30 -21.27
C ASP A 42 26.23 -12.55 -22.38
N GLY A 43 26.69 -12.54 -23.63
CA GLY A 43 25.87 -12.81 -24.80
C GLY A 43 24.94 -11.66 -25.19
N SER A 44 25.46 -10.42 -25.21
CA SER A 44 24.67 -9.25 -25.62
C SER A 44 24.18 -9.36 -27.06
N THR A 45 23.01 -8.81 -27.32
CA THR A 45 22.38 -8.71 -28.65
C THR A 45 22.35 -7.28 -29.19
N ASP A 46 22.79 -6.29 -28.40
CA ASP A 46 23.02 -4.91 -28.81
C ASP A 46 24.51 -4.63 -29.09
N ASP A 47 24.89 -3.36 -29.21
CA ASP A 47 26.27 -2.94 -29.52
C ASP A 47 27.26 -3.07 -28.34
N SER A 48 26.87 -3.70 -27.22
CA SER A 48 27.69 -3.74 -26.00
C SER A 48 29.06 -4.38 -26.21
N LEU A 49 29.09 -5.55 -26.88
CA LEU A 49 30.35 -6.27 -27.15
C LEU A 49 31.28 -5.44 -28.04
N ALA A 50 30.75 -4.86 -29.11
CA ALA A 50 31.54 -4.04 -30.03
C ALA A 50 32.15 -2.81 -29.34
N LEU A 51 31.40 -2.16 -28.44
CA LEU A 51 31.89 -1.04 -27.64
C LEU A 51 32.99 -1.47 -26.65
N ALA A 52 32.83 -2.62 -26.01
CA ALA A 52 33.83 -3.19 -25.10
C ALA A 52 35.13 -3.53 -25.84
N GLU A 53 35.06 -4.17 -27.01
CA GLU A 53 36.22 -4.49 -27.85
C GLU A 53 36.94 -3.23 -28.34
N ALA A 54 36.19 -2.21 -28.76
CA ALA A 54 36.74 -0.92 -29.16
C ALA A 54 37.41 -0.17 -27.99
N PHE A 55 36.93 -0.35 -26.76
CA PHE A 55 37.58 0.17 -25.56
C PHE A 55 38.88 -0.59 -25.27
N ALA A 56 38.87 -1.92 -25.35
CA ALA A 56 40.06 -2.74 -25.13
C ALA A 56 41.16 -2.54 -26.18
N ALA A 57 40.79 -2.27 -27.42
CA ALA A 57 41.76 -1.95 -28.47
C ALA A 57 42.55 -0.66 -28.20
N ARG A 58 42.03 0.25 -27.35
CA ARG A 58 42.67 1.52 -26.99
C ARG A 58 43.59 1.41 -25.78
N HIS A 59 43.43 0.36 -24.97
CA HIS A 59 43.94 0.31 -23.60
C HIS A 59 44.49 -1.07 -23.25
N ALA A 60 45.80 -1.18 -23.00
CA ALA A 60 46.47 -2.48 -22.82
C ALA A 60 46.12 -3.19 -21.49
N ASN A 61 45.60 -2.44 -20.52
CA ASN A 61 45.12 -2.93 -19.22
C ASN A 61 43.68 -3.47 -19.28
N VAL A 62 43.00 -3.42 -20.43
CA VAL A 62 41.62 -3.88 -20.59
C VAL A 62 41.58 -5.21 -21.35
N ARG A 63 40.83 -6.17 -20.83
CA ARG A 63 40.53 -7.45 -21.50
C ARG A 63 39.03 -7.63 -21.64
N VAL A 64 38.61 -8.11 -22.81
CA VAL A 64 37.23 -8.53 -23.07
C VAL A 64 37.18 -10.05 -23.12
N LEU A 65 36.20 -10.62 -22.43
CA LEU A 65 35.75 -12.00 -22.58
C LEU A 65 34.33 -11.98 -23.14
N SER A 66 33.95 -12.99 -23.90
CA SER A 66 32.57 -13.19 -24.34
C SER A 66 32.17 -14.63 -24.07
N GLN A 67 30.93 -14.82 -23.65
CA GLN A 67 30.32 -16.11 -23.37
C GLN A 67 28.85 -16.13 -23.81
N GLU A 68 28.25 -17.32 -23.89
CA GLU A 68 26.80 -17.42 -24.00
C GLU A 68 26.12 -16.93 -22.71
N ASN A 69 24.93 -16.33 -22.84
CA ASN A 69 24.21 -15.76 -21.71
C ASN A 69 23.96 -16.80 -20.61
N ALA A 70 24.64 -16.63 -19.49
CA ALA A 70 24.55 -17.49 -18.30
C ALA A 70 24.18 -16.71 -17.02
N GLY A 71 24.05 -15.38 -17.10
CA GLY A 71 23.72 -14.48 -16.01
C GLY A 71 24.95 -13.79 -15.42
N GLN A 72 24.71 -12.65 -14.76
CA GLN A 72 25.73 -11.77 -14.21
C GLN A 72 26.74 -12.47 -13.28
N GLY A 73 26.28 -13.38 -12.41
CA GLY A 73 27.16 -14.15 -11.53
C GLY A 73 28.16 -15.02 -12.30
N ALA A 74 27.72 -15.70 -13.36
CA ALA A 74 28.58 -16.50 -14.21
C ALA A 74 29.63 -15.64 -14.94
N ALA A 75 29.21 -14.49 -15.48
CA ALA A 75 30.12 -13.54 -16.11
C ALA A 75 31.18 -12.98 -15.12
N ARG A 76 30.78 -12.63 -13.89
CA ARG A 76 31.72 -12.23 -12.84
C ARG A 76 32.70 -13.35 -12.49
N ASN A 77 32.24 -14.61 -12.40
CA ASN A 77 33.11 -15.78 -12.17
C ASN A 77 34.14 -15.98 -13.29
N ALA A 78 33.73 -15.84 -14.55
CA ALA A 78 34.64 -15.89 -15.69
C ALA A 78 35.72 -14.80 -15.60
N GLY A 79 35.34 -13.59 -15.16
CA GLY A 79 36.27 -12.50 -14.90
C GLY A 79 37.23 -12.77 -13.72
N ILE A 80 36.76 -13.33 -12.61
CA ILE A 80 37.60 -13.72 -11.46
C ILE A 80 38.71 -14.70 -11.90
N ALA A 81 38.37 -15.67 -12.73
CA ALA A 81 39.29 -16.71 -13.18
C ALA A 81 40.55 -16.14 -13.85
N VAL A 82 40.41 -14.96 -14.46
CA VAL A 82 41.45 -14.36 -15.28
C VAL A 82 42.04 -13.07 -14.68
N ALA A 83 41.43 -12.51 -13.63
CA ALA A 83 41.90 -11.29 -12.95
C ALA A 83 43.28 -11.50 -12.29
N THR A 84 44.18 -10.55 -12.42
CA THR A 84 45.57 -10.67 -11.92
C THR A 84 45.93 -9.72 -10.79
N GLY A 85 45.06 -8.76 -10.48
CA GLY A 85 45.22 -7.80 -9.40
C GLY A 85 45.23 -8.44 -8.02
N GLU A 86 45.96 -7.82 -7.09
CA GLU A 86 45.94 -8.21 -5.67
C GLU A 86 44.51 -8.13 -5.07
N TRP A 87 43.76 -7.11 -5.49
CA TRP A 87 42.39 -6.84 -5.09
C TRP A 87 41.45 -6.84 -6.29
N VAL A 88 40.25 -7.40 -6.13
CA VAL A 88 39.20 -7.43 -7.16
C VAL A 88 37.93 -6.73 -6.68
N THR A 89 37.24 -6.02 -7.59
CA THR A 89 35.92 -5.43 -7.38
C THR A 89 35.02 -5.65 -8.61
N PHE A 90 33.70 -5.54 -8.45
CA PHE A 90 32.71 -6.03 -9.43
C PHE A 90 31.79 -4.95 -10.02
N VAL A 91 32.34 -3.80 -10.40
CA VAL A 91 31.56 -2.60 -10.78
C VAL A 91 30.59 -2.90 -11.93
N ASP A 92 29.34 -2.46 -11.76
CA ASP A 92 28.30 -2.67 -12.78
C ASP A 92 28.46 -1.67 -13.94
N PRO A 93 28.31 -2.11 -15.20
CA PRO A 93 28.63 -1.31 -16.39
C PRO A 93 27.59 -0.24 -16.72
N ASP A 94 26.48 -0.19 -15.97
CA ASP A 94 25.47 0.86 -16.04
C ASP A 94 25.61 1.91 -14.93
N ASP A 95 26.59 1.76 -14.04
CA ASP A 95 26.89 2.73 -12.98
C ASP A 95 28.10 3.60 -13.32
N VAL A 96 28.42 4.56 -12.45
CA VAL A 96 29.50 5.53 -12.63
C VAL A 96 30.31 5.66 -11.35
N LEU A 97 31.64 5.71 -11.47
CA LEU A 97 32.54 5.93 -10.33
C LEU A 97 32.95 7.40 -10.23
N ASP A 98 33.16 7.88 -9.01
CA ASP A 98 33.76 9.19 -8.79
C ASP A 98 35.25 9.21 -9.19
N GLU A 99 35.78 10.37 -9.61
CA GLU A 99 37.15 10.52 -10.14
C GLU A 99 38.24 10.11 -9.13
N VAL A 100 37.93 10.15 -7.83
CA VAL A 100 38.87 9.76 -6.75
C VAL A 100 38.65 8.34 -6.20
N TYR A 101 37.72 7.57 -6.78
CA TYR A 101 37.25 6.29 -6.23
C TYR A 101 38.38 5.32 -5.88
N PHE A 102 39.24 4.95 -6.83
CA PHE A 102 40.35 4.02 -6.57
C PHE A 102 41.47 4.64 -5.73
N ALA A 103 41.68 5.96 -5.84
CA ALA A 103 42.73 6.67 -5.09
C ALA A 103 42.43 6.69 -3.59
N GLU A 104 41.18 6.97 -3.21
CA GLU A 104 40.73 6.97 -1.81
C GLU A 104 40.76 5.56 -1.20
N VAL A 105 40.40 4.53 -1.98
CA VAL A 105 40.49 3.13 -1.54
C VAL A 105 41.95 2.74 -1.29
N ALA A 106 42.85 3.05 -2.24
CA ALA A 106 44.27 2.79 -2.10
C ALA A 106 44.87 3.51 -0.88
N ALA A 107 44.49 4.78 -0.67
CA ALA A 107 44.96 5.59 0.45
C ALA A 107 44.54 5.00 1.81
N LEU A 108 43.30 4.51 1.94
CA LEU A 108 42.88 3.85 3.18
C LEU A 108 43.60 2.50 3.36
N MET A 109 43.73 1.69 2.32
CA MET A 109 44.45 0.41 2.37
C MET A 109 45.91 0.56 2.83
N ASP A 110 46.57 1.67 2.45
CA ASP A 110 47.96 1.96 2.84
C ASP A 110 48.08 2.53 4.25
N ALA A 111 46.97 2.92 4.88
CA ALA A 111 46.98 3.46 6.24
C ALA A 111 47.35 2.38 7.27
N PRO A 112 48.22 2.66 8.25
CA PRO A 112 48.62 1.68 9.27
C PRO A 112 47.44 1.09 10.05
N ALA A 113 46.38 1.88 10.27
CA ALA A 113 45.19 1.46 10.99
C ALA A 113 44.29 0.49 10.20
N ALA A 114 44.47 0.37 8.89
CA ALA A 114 43.67 -0.46 8.00
C ALA A 114 44.38 -1.75 7.55
N GLN A 115 45.61 -2.00 8.01
CA GLN A 115 46.38 -3.18 7.63
C GLN A 115 45.72 -4.51 8.05
N GLU A 116 44.86 -4.48 9.07
CA GLU A 116 44.06 -5.65 9.50
C GLU A 116 42.81 -5.88 8.64
N ALA A 117 42.42 -4.94 7.77
CA ALA A 117 41.24 -5.09 6.94
C ALA A 117 41.54 -5.92 5.69
N GLU A 118 40.76 -6.99 5.49
CA GLU A 118 40.88 -7.89 4.33
C GLU A 118 39.76 -7.68 3.30
N VAL A 119 38.96 -6.63 3.50
CA VAL A 119 37.84 -6.23 2.64
C VAL A 119 37.59 -4.74 2.79
N PHE A 120 37.27 -4.05 1.70
CA PHE A 120 37.01 -2.61 1.70
C PHE A 120 35.73 -2.28 0.94
N GLY A 121 34.80 -1.56 1.57
CA GLY A 121 33.53 -1.14 0.97
C GLY A 121 33.48 0.36 0.71
N ALA A 122 32.95 0.74 -0.45
CA ALA A 122 32.81 2.12 -0.90
C ALA A 122 31.42 2.71 -0.58
N HIS A 123 31.23 4.00 -0.84
CA HIS A 123 30.02 4.74 -0.48
C HIS A 123 29.02 4.83 -1.65
N THR A 124 27.87 4.20 -1.52
CA THR A 124 26.77 4.26 -2.50
C THR A 124 26.06 5.61 -2.50
N ILE A 125 26.02 6.29 -3.64
CA ILE A 125 25.23 7.50 -3.89
C ILE A 125 24.15 7.18 -4.92
N MET A 126 22.88 7.40 -4.56
CA MET A 126 21.76 7.13 -5.48
C MET A 126 21.71 8.18 -6.58
N TRP A 127 21.63 7.76 -7.84
CA TRP A 127 21.46 8.63 -9.00
C TRP A 127 20.14 8.37 -9.73
N ASP A 128 19.26 9.37 -9.73
CA ASP A 128 17.99 9.34 -10.44
C ASP A 128 18.17 9.84 -11.87
N GLU A 129 18.28 8.92 -12.84
CA GLU A 129 18.57 9.24 -14.25
C GLU A 129 17.51 10.20 -14.84
N ALA A 130 16.23 9.98 -14.52
CA ALA A 130 15.12 10.75 -15.08
C ALA A 130 15.17 12.25 -14.74
N ASN A 131 15.79 12.61 -13.62
CA ASN A 131 15.88 13.99 -13.13
C ASN A 131 17.33 14.47 -13.00
N ASP A 132 18.29 13.67 -13.45
CA ASP A 132 19.73 13.83 -13.24
C ASP A 132 20.10 14.29 -11.83
N ARG A 133 19.62 13.57 -10.82
CA ARG A 133 19.77 13.97 -9.41
C ARG A 133 20.50 12.92 -8.60
N ARG A 134 21.62 13.30 -8.00
CA ARG A 134 22.41 12.47 -7.09
C ARG A 134 22.06 12.79 -5.64
N THR A 135 21.75 11.79 -4.84
CA THR A 135 21.35 11.96 -3.43
C THR A 135 21.90 10.86 -2.55
N ASP A 136 22.44 11.28 -1.41
CA ASP A 136 22.85 10.37 -0.34
C ASP A 136 21.63 9.96 0.51
N THR A 137 20.85 9.05 -0.05
CA THR A 137 19.60 8.55 0.57
C THR A 137 19.57 7.03 0.69
N HIS A 138 20.70 6.36 0.42
CA HIS A 138 20.78 4.92 0.55
C HIS A 138 20.67 4.52 2.03
N PRO A 139 19.95 3.44 2.40
CA PRO A 139 19.82 3.02 3.79
C PRO A 139 21.15 2.78 4.51
N ASN A 140 22.19 2.38 3.78
CA ASN A 140 23.52 2.11 4.33
C ASN A 140 24.41 3.36 4.47
N ALA A 141 23.94 4.55 4.06
CA ALA A 141 24.71 5.80 4.11
C ALA A 141 25.24 6.15 5.51
N PHE A 142 24.51 5.74 6.57
CA PHE A 142 24.92 6.02 7.95
C PHE A 142 26.34 5.49 8.27
N ARG A 143 26.79 4.44 7.58
CA ARG A 143 28.12 3.82 7.77
C ARG A 143 29.27 4.75 7.39
N PHE A 144 29.01 5.70 6.50
CA PHE A 144 30.00 6.65 5.98
C PHE A 144 29.86 8.05 6.58
N SER A 145 28.88 8.25 7.47
CA SER A 145 28.55 9.56 8.05
C SER A 145 29.68 10.17 8.90
N ASN A 146 30.62 9.35 9.37
CA ASN A 146 31.80 9.77 10.14
C ASN A 146 33.10 9.73 9.32
N GLY A 147 33.02 9.65 8.00
CA GLY A 147 34.19 9.51 7.12
C GLY A 147 34.73 8.09 7.03
N ASN A 148 36.00 7.94 6.64
CA ASN A 148 36.66 6.64 6.52
C ASN A 148 36.76 5.92 7.88
N ALA A 149 36.55 4.61 7.90
CA ALA A 149 36.58 3.82 9.13
C ALA A 149 37.15 2.41 8.91
N VAL A 150 37.65 1.80 9.97
CA VAL A 150 38.03 0.38 10.02
C VAL A 150 37.19 -0.27 11.11
N VAL A 151 36.41 -1.29 10.74
CA VAL A 151 35.32 -1.81 11.58
C VAL A 151 35.43 -3.32 11.71
N ASP A 152 35.53 -3.78 12.95
CA ASP A 152 35.42 -5.20 13.29
C ASP A 152 33.94 -5.61 13.32
N LEU A 153 33.51 -6.46 12.38
CA LEU A 153 32.10 -6.84 12.23
C LEU A 153 31.58 -7.72 13.38
N GLU A 154 32.45 -8.34 14.18
CA GLU A 154 32.01 -9.06 15.38
C GLU A 154 31.51 -8.09 16.46
N ARG A 155 32.14 -6.91 16.55
CA ARG A 155 31.77 -5.84 17.51
C ARG A 155 30.68 -4.92 16.96
N HIS A 156 30.66 -4.71 15.65
CA HIS A 156 29.78 -3.77 14.98
C HIS A 156 29.03 -4.42 13.81
N PRO A 157 28.14 -5.39 14.08
CA PRO A 157 27.50 -6.22 13.04
C PRO A 157 26.65 -5.42 12.03
N ASN A 158 26.14 -4.25 12.42
CA ASN A 158 25.34 -3.37 11.56
C ASN A 158 26.15 -2.72 10.42
N PHE A 159 27.47 -2.81 10.44
CA PHE A 159 28.33 -2.28 9.38
C PHE A 159 28.55 -3.26 8.22
N VAL A 160 28.02 -4.49 8.30
CA VAL A 160 28.16 -5.52 7.25
C VAL A 160 27.80 -5.00 5.86
N HIS A 161 28.76 -5.05 4.94
CA HIS A 161 28.60 -4.55 3.58
C HIS A 161 28.27 -5.71 2.64
N GLY A 162 27.06 -5.76 2.07
CA GLY A 162 26.57 -6.92 1.30
C GLY A 162 26.52 -6.75 -0.23
N GLN A 163 27.15 -5.70 -0.76
CA GLN A 163 27.12 -5.33 -2.18
C GLN A 163 28.48 -5.58 -2.81
N ALA A 164 28.58 -6.58 -3.69
CA ALA A 164 29.82 -6.92 -4.35
C ALA A 164 30.35 -5.82 -5.31
N PRO A 165 29.50 -5.07 -6.06
CA PRO A 165 29.95 -4.09 -7.05
C PRO A 165 30.82 -2.96 -6.53
N LEU A 166 30.71 -2.67 -5.24
CA LEU A 166 31.40 -1.56 -4.60
C LEU A 166 32.25 -2.01 -3.40
N THR A 167 32.53 -3.32 -3.34
CA THR A 167 33.43 -3.93 -2.36
C THR A 167 34.69 -4.46 -3.07
N PHE A 168 35.83 -4.34 -2.39
CA PHE A 168 37.13 -4.83 -2.81
C PHE A 168 37.53 -6.03 -1.97
N PHE A 169 37.93 -7.10 -2.64
CA PHE A 169 38.24 -8.40 -2.05
C PHE A 169 39.67 -8.80 -2.41
N ARG A 170 40.39 -9.47 -1.51
CA ARG A 170 41.70 -10.06 -1.83
C ARG A 170 41.51 -11.24 -2.78
N THR A 171 42.12 -11.15 -3.96
CA THR A 171 42.04 -12.18 -5.01
C THR A 171 42.58 -13.52 -4.53
N GLU A 172 43.63 -13.51 -3.69
CA GLU A 172 44.20 -14.73 -3.11
C GLU A 172 43.20 -15.51 -2.24
N ILE A 173 42.39 -14.81 -1.43
CA ILE A 173 41.41 -15.44 -0.55
C ILE A 173 40.30 -16.09 -1.39
N ILE A 174 39.80 -15.38 -2.40
CA ILE A 174 38.81 -15.94 -3.34
C ILE A 174 39.32 -17.25 -3.96
N ARG A 175 40.57 -17.27 -4.43
CA ARG A 175 41.19 -18.45 -5.05
C ARG A 175 41.42 -19.59 -4.07
N ARG A 176 41.99 -19.29 -2.89
CA ARG A 176 42.31 -20.27 -1.85
C ARG A 176 41.06 -21.00 -1.37
N GLU A 177 39.97 -20.26 -1.21
CA GLU A 177 38.71 -20.75 -0.66
C GLU A 177 37.73 -21.23 -1.75
N GLY A 178 38.08 -21.07 -3.04
CA GLY A 178 37.25 -21.46 -4.17
C GLY A 178 35.91 -20.72 -4.25
N LEU A 179 35.90 -19.43 -3.88
CA LEU A 179 34.67 -18.62 -3.84
C LEU A 179 34.21 -18.22 -5.24
N ALA A 180 32.90 -18.27 -5.47
CA ALA A 180 32.27 -17.93 -6.73
C ALA A 180 30.84 -17.41 -6.48
N PHE A 181 30.34 -16.56 -7.36
CA PHE A 181 28.93 -16.20 -7.39
C PHE A 181 28.08 -17.43 -7.74
N ASP A 182 27.01 -17.66 -7.00
CA ASP A 182 26.12 -18.80 -7.22
C ASP A 182 25.14 -18.52 -8.38
N ASP A 183 25.29 -19.22 -9.49
CA ASP A 183 24.51 -19.04 -10.71
C ASP A 183 23.04 -19.50 -10.57
N ARG A 184 22.68 -20.16 -9.46
CA ARG A 184 21.29 -20.49 -9.11
C ARG A 184 20.55 -19.29 -8.53
N LEU A 185 21.25 -18.29 -7.98
CA LEU A 185 20.67 -17.06 -7.42
C LEU A 185 20.56 -15.96 -8.48
N ARG A 186 19.80 -16.20 -9.55
CA ARG A 186 19.73 -15.24 -10.68
C ARG A 186 18.86 -14.01 -10.42
N THR A 187 17.97 -14.05 -9.43
CA THR A 187 16.99 -12.98 -9.21
C THR A 187 17.44 -11.96 -8.17
N ARG A 188 18.14 -12.40 -7.12
CA ARG A 188 18.65 -11.56 -6.04
C ARG A 188 19.57 -12.33 -5.10
N PHE A 189 20.27 -11.58 -4.24
CA PHE A 189 21.07 -12.04 -3.09
C PHE A 189 22.34 -12.83 -3.47
N GLU A 190 22.69 -12.90 -4.74
CA GLU A 190 23.95 -13.44 -5.24
C GLU A 190 25.15 -12.67 -4.70
N ASP A 191 25.07 -11.33 -4.68
CA ASP A 191 26.07 -10.45 -4.08
C ASP A 191 26.19 -10.70 -2.58
N GLY A 192 25.05 -10.68 -1.89
CA GLY A 192 24.98 -10.87 -0.45
C GLY A 192 25.58 -12.22 -0.04
N LYS A 193 25.31 -13.28 -0.81
CA LYS A 193 25.90 -14.59 -0.62
C LYS A 193 27.41 -14.57 -0.84
N PHE A 194 27.89 -14.05 -1.97
CA PHE A 194 29.33 -14.01 -2.26
C PHE A 194 30.11 -13.28 -1.16
N VAL A 195 29.62 -12.10 -0.74
CA VAL A 195 30.27 -11.34 0.33
C VAL A 195 30.22 -12.07 1.66
N ALA A 196 29.09 -12.71 2.00
CA ALA A 196 28.98 -13.49 3.22
C ALA A 196 29.93 -14.69 3.24
N GLU A 197 30.07 -15.42 2.14
CA GLU A 197 31.02 -16.54 2.02
C GLU A 197 32.47 -16.08 2.15
N TYR A 198 32.81 -14.93 1.55
CA TYR A 198 34.12 -14.31 1.72
C TYR A 198 34.39 -13.95 3.18
N LEU A 199 33.46 -13.26 3.84
CA LEU A 199 33.59 -12.87 5.25
C LEU A 199 33.66 -14.07 6.20
N LEU A 200 32.92 -15.15 5.92
CA LEU A 200 32.98 -16.40 6.69
C LEU A 200 34.32 -17.14 6.53
N ALA A 201 35.09 -16.87 5.47
CA ALA A 201 36.41 -17.45 5.28
C ALA A 201 37.51 -16.75 6.08
N LEU A 202 37.24 -15.54 6.58
CA LEU A 202 38.17 -14.75 7.38
C LEU A 202 38.12 -15.20 8.85
N ASP A 203 39.28 -15.23 9.52
CA ASP A 203 39.32 -15.45 10.97
C ASP A 203 38.84 -14.23 11.75
N ARG A 204 39.08 -13.03 11.19
CA ARG A 204 38.57 -11.75 11.73
C ARG A 204 37.98 -10.92 10.59
N PRO A 205 36.65 -10.76 10.51
CA PRO A 205 36.00 -10.01 9.45
C PRO A 205 36.11 -8.49 9.70
N VAL A 206 37.29 -7.92 9.47
CA VAL A 206 37.57 -6.48 9.60
C VAL A 206 37.36 -5.79 8.24
N LEU A 207 36.46 -4.80 8.23
CA LEU A 207 36.05 -4.05 7.04
C LEU A 207 36.61 -2.63 7.06
N GLY A 208 37.28 -2.23 5.97
CA GLY A 208 37.57 -0.83 5.68
C GLY A 208 36.38 -0.16 4.99
N LEU A 209 35.95 1.00 5.45
CA LEU A 209 34.89 1.81 4.85
C LEU A 209 35.51 3.08 4.28
N VAL A 210 35.32 3.30 2.99
CA VAL A 210 35.91 4.42 2.24
C VAL A 210 34.79 5.39 1.85
N ALA A 211 34.62 6.46 2.63
CA ALA A 211 33.51 7.40 2.51
C ALA A 211 33.59 8.31 1.28
N GLU A 212 34.82 8.67 0.87
CA GLU A 212 35.05 9.53 -0.30
C GLU A 212 35.12 8.73 -1.61
N ALA A 213 35.26 7.41 -1.56
CA ALA A 213 35.08 6.55 -2.72
C ALA A 213 33.59 6.42 -3.03
N ARG A 214 33.06 7.35 -3.84
CA ARG A 214 31.63 7.40 -4.16
C ARG A 214 31.30 6.58 -5.41
N TYR A 215 30.35 5.68 -5.24
CA TYR A 215 29.80 4.83 -6.29
C TYR A 215 28.41 5.37 -6.66
N TYR A 216 28.23 5.88 -7.87
CA TYR A 216 26.96 6.45 -8.33
C TYR A 216 26.07 5.35 -8.90
N TYR A 217 25.18 4.82 -8.06
CA TYR A 217 24.23 3.77 -8.40
C TYR A 217 23.04 4.34 -9.18
N ARG A 218 22.89 3.97 -10.45
CA ARG A 218 21.92 4.52 -11.39
C ARG A 218 20.55 3.83 -11.26
N ARG A 219 19.53 4.61 -10.92
CA ARG A 219 18.14 4.22 -11.07
C ARG A 219 17.64 4.60 -12.47
N ARG A 220 17.55 3.60 -13.35
CA ARG A 220 17.14 3.74 -14.75
C ARG A 220 15.73 4.31 -14.90
N ALA A 221 15.53 5.19 -15.87
CA ALA A 221 14.24 5.85 -16.12
C ALA A 221 13.19 4.93 -16.77
N ASP A 222 13.62 3.86 -17.46
CA ASP A 222 12.77 2.93 -18.21
C ASP A 222 12.22 1.76 -17.38
N GLY A 223 12.63 1.64 -16.11
CA GLY A 223 12.18 0.57 -15.21
C GLY A 223 12.73 -0.82 -15.57
N SER A 224 13.77 -0.93 -16.40
CA SER A 224 14.33 -2.21 -16.85
C SER A 224 15.17 -2.94 -15.78
N SER A 225 15.08 -2.55 -14.51
CA SER A 225 15.94 -3.07 -13.43
C SER A 225 15.56 -4.49 -13.04
N SER A 226 16.54 -5.40 -12.98
CA SER A 226 16.38 -6.78 -12.51
C SER A 226 15.73 -6.86 -11.12
N VAL A 227 16.12 -5.96 -10.21
CA VAL A 227 15.59 -5.87 -8.83
C VAL A 227 14.10 -5.50 -8.79
N GLN A 228 13.60 -4.76 -9.79
CA GLN A 228 12.19 -4.40 -9.88
C GLN A 228 11.34 -5.58 -10.36
N ASN A 229 11.87 -6.38 -11.29
CA ASN A 229 11.17 -7.53 -11.89
C ASN A 229 11.23 -8.80 -11.01
N ALA A 230 12.22 -8.93 -10.13
CA ALA A 230 12.42 -10.12 -9.28
C ALA A 230 11.29 -10.44 -8.28
N ARG A 231 10.35 -9.50 -8.06
CA ARG A 231 9.31 -9.60 -7.02
C ARG A 231 8.16 -10.55 -7.37
N GLY A 232 7.79 -10.60 -8.65
CA GLY A 232 6.76 -11.52 -9.15
C GLY A 232 7.33 -12.81 -9.72
N ASP A 233 8.66 -12.99 -9.64
CA ASP A 233 9.34 -14.16 -10.16
C ASP A 233 9.40 -15.27 -9.11
N ASP A 234 8.70 -16.37 -9.37
CA ASP A 234 8.72 -17.61 -8.60
C ASP A 234 10.13 -18.06 -8.19
N ARG A 235 11.14 -17.85 -9.04
CA ARG A 235 12.52 -18.28 -8.77
C ARG A 235 13.08 -17.64 -7.51
N THR A 236 12.70 -16.40 -7.19
CA THR A 236 13.09 -15.73 -5.95
C THR A 236 12.71 -16.56 -4.73
N TYR A 237 11.46 -17.01 -4.67
CA TYR A 237 10.92 -17.75 -3.54
C TYR A 237 11.34 -19.22 -3.53
N ARG A 238 11.80 -19.76 -4.66
CA ARG A 238 12.32 -21.14 -4.75
C ARG A 238 13.82 -21.25 -4.44
N THR A 239 14.60 -20.20 -4.65
CA THR A 239 16.07 -20.30 -4.67
C THR A 239 16.74 -19.51 -3.55
N VAL A 240 16.22 -18.35 -3.15
CA VAL A 240 16.96 -17.44 -2.25
C VAL A 240 17.16 -18.04 -0.86
N ALA A 241 16.14 -18.69 -0.29
CA ALA A 241 16.30 -19.35 1.01
C ALA A 241 17.18 -20.60 0.91
N VAL A 242 16.90 -21.48 -0.06
CA VAL A 242 17.54 -22.79 -0.24
C VAL A 242 19.00 -22.70 -0.70
N HIS A 243 19.32 -21.78 -1.61
CA HIS A 243 20.66 -21.63 -2.18
C HIS A 243 21.39 -20.41 -1.63
N GLY A 244 20.68 -19.44 -1.04
CA GLY A 244 21.27 -18.26 -0.40
C GLY A 244 21.46 -18.44 1.10
N TYR A 245 20.38 -18.37 1.87
CA TYR A 245 20.45 -18.26 3.33
C TYR A 245 20.88 -19.55 4.04
N LEU A 246 20.25 -20.68 3.72
CA LEU A 246 20.49 -21.95 4.43
C LEU A 246 21.96 -22.39 4.31
N PRO A 247 22.61 -22.37 3.13
CA PRO A 247 24.03 -22.75 3.01
C PRO A 247 24.97 -21.84 3.81
N LEU A 248 24.64 -20.55 3.93
CA LEU A 248 25.42 -19.60 4.75
C LEU A 248 25.29 -19.92 6.24
N VAL A 249 24.07 -20.24 6.69
CA VAL A 249 23.79 -20.65 8.08
C VAL A 249 24.54 -21.94 8.41
N GLU A 250 24.44 -22.96 7.55
CA GLU A 250 25.12 -24.24 7.71
C GLU A 250 26.64 -24.08 7.76
N ARG A 251 27.22 -23.30 6.83
CA ARG A 251 28.66 -23.01 6.80
C ARG A 251 29.12 -22.28 8.06
N ALA A 252 28.34 -21.30 8.52
CA ALA A 252 28.64 -20.54 9.73
C ALA A 252 28.59 -21.44 10.97
N GLN A 253 27.56 -22.27 11.12
CA GLN A 253 27.44 -23.24 12.21
C GLN A 253 28.58 -24.26 12.19
N ALA A 254 28.95 -24.79 11.02
CA ALA A 254 30.04 -25.74 10.88
C ALA A 254 31.40 -25.15 11.29
N ARG A 255 31.62 -23.85 11.05
CA ARG A 255 32.90 -23.18 11.36
C ARG A 255 32.96 -22.61 12.77
N PHE A 256 31.88 -22.00 13.25
CA PHE A 256 31.86 -21.17 14.46
C PHE A 256 30.93 -21.70 15.56
N ASP A 257 30.25 -22.82 15.35
CA ASP A 257 29.22 -23.40 16.26
C ASP A 257 28.05 -22.43 16.55
N ALA A 258 27.94 -21.36 15.75
CA ALA A 258 26.90 -20.34 15.82
C ALA A 258 26.89 -19.52 14.52
N VAL A 259 25.78 -18.83 14.25
CA VAL A 259 25.71 -17.85 13.15
C VAL A 259 26.23 -16.50 13.67
N PRO A 260 27.30 -15.91 13.09
CA PRO A 260 27.79 -14.59 13.50
C PRO A 260 26.71 -13.50 13.40
N LYS A 261 26.71 -12.55 14.34
CA LYS A 261 25.69 -11.48 14.38
C LYS A 261 25.63 -10.64 13.11
N TRP A 262 26.78 -10.39 12.47
CA TRP A 262 26.83 -9.64 11.21
C TRP A 262 26.13 -10.40 10.07
N LEU A 263 26.21 -11.73 10.06
CA LEU A 263 25.54 -12.56 9.06
C LEU A 263 24.03 -12.60 9.32
N GLN A 264 23.63 -12.72 10.59
CA GLN A 264 22.22 -12.57 11.00
C GLN A 264 21.67 -11.22 10.51
N THR A 265 22.38 -10.11 10.73
CA THR A 265 21.98 -8.77 10.26
C THR A 265 21.78 -8.72 8.74
N LEU A 266 22.72 -9.29 7.98
CA LEU A 266 22.66 -9.29 6.51
C LEU A 266 21.43 -10.04 6.00
N ILE A 267 21.18 -11.24 6.52
CA ILE A 267 20.03 -12.07 6.12
C ILE A 267 18.71 -11.45 6.58
N VAL A 268 18.63 -10.98 7.84
CA VAL A 268 17.44 -10.30 8.37
C VAL A 268 17.11 -9.05 7.55
N TYR A 269 18.11 -8.28 7.11
CA TYR A 269 17.89 -7.14 6.25
C TYR A 269 17.20 -7.52 4.93
N ASP A 270 17.69 -8.55 4.23
CA ASP A 270 17.13 -8.99 2.95
C ASP A 270 15.71 -9.56 3.11
N VAL A 271 15.51 -10.42 4.13
CA VAL A 271 14.21 -11.03 4.42
C VAL A 271 13.17 -9.97 4.81
N LEU A 272 13.52 -9.02 5.69
CA LEU A 272 12.59 -7.94 6.05
C LEU A 272 12.24 -7.06 4.85
N TRP A 273 13.15 -6.91 3.89
CA TRP A 273 12.85 -6.19 2.64
C TRP A 273 11.82 -6.96 1.79
N LEU A 274 11.98 -8.27 1.62
CA LEU A 274 10.99 -9.13 0.96
C LEU A 274 9.62 -9.06 1.65
N MET A 275 9.58 -9.22 2.97
CA MET A 275 8.32 -9.14 3.74
C MET A 275 7.68 -7.75 3.67
N HIS A 276 8.49 -6.69 3.68
CA HIS A 276 7.98 -5.31 3.60
C HIS A 276 7.39 -4.98 2.23
N VAL A 277 7.98 -5.53 1.16
CA VAL A 277 7.41 -5.45 -0.18
C VAL A 277 6.11 -6.22 -0.25
N ASP A 278 6.10 -7.49 0.15
CA ASP A 278 4.89 -8.32 0.16
C ASP A 278 3.77 -7.65 0.97
N ALA A 279 4.06 -7.14 2.17
CA ALA A 279 3.11 -6.42 3.01
C ALA A 279 2.49 -5.14 2.38
N ARG A 280 3.13 -4.59 1.34
CA ARG A 280 2.72 -3.35 0.66
C ARG A 280 2.23 -3.56 -0.77
N ASP A 281 2.64 -4.64 -1.40
CA ASP A 281 2.52 -4.89 -2.84
C ASP A 281 2.23 -6.38 -3.04
N HIS A 282 1.22 -6.89 -2.32
CA HIS A 282 0.75 -8.29 -2.36
C HIS A 282 0.44 -8.78 -3.78
N VAL A 283 0.23 -7.87 -4.74
CA VAL A 283 0.01 -8.22 -6.16
C VAL A 283 1.20 -8.96 -6.75
N ALA A 284 2.43 -8.59 -6.37
CA ALA A 284 3.62 -9.25 -6.91
C ALA A 284 3.72 -10.71 -6.48
N THR A 285 3.36 -11.03 -5.23
CA THR A 285 3.39 -12.40 -4.72
C THR A 285 2.14 -13.20 -5.04
N GLN A 286 1.03 -12.56 -5.42
CA GLN A 286 -0.17 -13.25 -5.87
C GLN A 286 0.06 -14.10 -7.12
N THR A 287 0.94 -13.66 -8.03
CA THR A 287 1.28 -14.43 -9.25
C THR A 287 2.13 -15.66 -8.96
N VAL A 288 2.61 -15.81 -7.73
CA VAL A 288 3.42 -16.95 -7.30
C VAL A 288 2.50 -18.03 -6.75
N ASP A 289 2.74 -19.28 -7.15
CA ASP A 289 2.00 -20.44 -6.65
C ASP A 289 2.00 -20.45 -5.10
N PRO A 290 0.83 -20.47 -4.43
CA PRO A 290 0.75 -20.49 -2.97
C PRO A 290 1.57 -21.60 -2.31
N ALA A 291 1.74 -22.75 -2.97
CA ALA A 291 2.57 -23.83 -2.46
C ALA A 291 4.07 -23.50 -2.45
N VAL A 292 4.52 -22.61 -3.35
CA VAL A 292 5.89 -22.10 -3.39
C VAL A 292 6.12 -21.13 -2.25
N LEU A 293 5.20 -20.18 -2.07
CA LEU A 293 5.27 -19.23 -0.97
C LEU A 293 5.23 -19.95 0.38
N ALA A 294 4.43 -21.00 0.50
CA ALA A 294 4.38 -21.78 1.72
C ALA A 294 5.71 -22.48 2.04
N ARG A 295 6.32 -23.13 1.05
CA ARG A 295 7.67 -23.71 1.19
C ARG A 295 8.71 -22.64 1.53
N PHE A 296 8.63 -21.47 0.90
CA PHE A 296 9.55 -20.37 1.20
C PHE A 296 9.44 -19.91 2.66
N VAL A 297 8.24 -19.81 3.21
CA VAL A 297 8.05 -19.51 4.64
C VAL A 297 8.64 -20.60 5.53
N ASP A 298 8.50 -21.88 5.16
CA ASP A 298 9.12 -22.99 5.89
C ASP A 298 10.66 -22.93 5.83
N ASP A 299 11.25 -22.63 4.67
CA ASP A 299 12.70 -22.44 4.55
C ASP A 299 13.19 -21.24 5.37
N LEU A 300 12.44 -20.13 5.39
CA LEU A 300 12.74 -18.98 6.24
C LEU A 300 12.64 -19.32 7.73
N ARG A 301 11.72 -20.20 8.13
CA ARG A 301 11.63 -20.69 9.52
C ARG A 301 12.95 -21.33 9.95
N SER A 302 13.48 -22.26 9.15
CA SER A 302 14.76 -22.92 9.45
C SER A 302 15.94 -21.95 9.54
N VAL A 303 15.94 -20.89 8.72
CA VAL A 303 16.95 -19.82 8.80
C VAL A 303 16.86 -19.05 10.12
N VAL A 304 15.66 -18.61 10.49
CA VAL A 304 15.45 -17.72 11.65
C VAL A 304 15.56 -18.46 12.97
N GLU A 305 15.24 -19.75 13.03
CA GLU A 305 15.48 -20.61 14.20
C GLU A 305 16.96 -20.68 14.59
N SER A 306 17.85 -20.46 13.63
CA SER A 306 19.30 -20.40 13.86
C SER A 306 19.79 -19.03 14.37
N PHE A 307 18.90 -18.05 14.53
CA PHE A 307 19.23 -16.67 14.93
C PHE A 307 18.81 -16.39 16.37
N THR A 308 19.42 -15.36 16.97
CA THR A 308 18.94 -14.87 18.28
C THR A 308 17.73 -13.97 18.09
N THR A 309 16.66 -14.19 18.87
CA THR A 309 15.43 -13.38 18.83
C THR A 309 15.73 -11.88 19.03
N GLU A 310 16.68 -11.55 19.91
CA GLU A 310 17.08 -10.16 20.16
C GLU A 310 17.60 -9.48 18.90
N GLN A 311 18.41 -10.18 18.08
CA GLN A 311 18.96 -9.65 16.85
C GLN A 311 17.87 -9.32 15.82
N VAL A 312 16.85 -10.16 15.70
CA VAL A 312 15.73 -9.94 14.76
C VAL A 312 14.82 -8.80 15.24
N VAL A 313 14.42 -8.81 16.51
CA VAL A 313 13.46 -7.82 17.05
C VAL A 313 14.08 -6.43 17.16
N ARG A 314 15.37 -6.33 17.55
CA ARG A 314 16.09 -5.06 17.69
C ARG A 314 16.75 -4.56 16.41
N PHE A 315 16.56 -5.25 15.29
CA PHE A 315 17.05 -4.80 13.99
C PHE A 315 16.69 -3.33 13.73
N ASP A 316 17.70 -2.52 13.45
CA ASP A 316 17.61 -1.05 13.36
C ASP A 316 18.37 -0.43 12.18
N LEU A 317 19.01 -1.24 11.33
CA LEU A 317 19.73 -0.78 10.12
C LEU A 317 18.83 0.08 9.21
N MET A 318 17.57 -0.34 9.09
CA MET A 318 16.52 0.37 8.36
C MET A 318 15.25 0.40 9.22
N LYS A 319 14.49 1.47 9.09
CA LYS A 319 13.19 1.63 9.76
C LYS A 319 12.12 0.74 9.11
N PHE A 320 12.05 -0.52 9.53
CA PHE A 320 10.89 -1.38 9.28
C PHE A 320 9.84 -1.22 10.39
N PRO A 321 8.54 -1.33 10.07
CA PRO A 321 7.50 -1.46 11.09
C PRO A 321 7.83 -2.56 12.10
N PHE A 322 7.63 -2.30 13.39
CA PHE A 322 7.90 -3.28 14.46
C PHE A 322 7.21 -4.63 14.22
N TRP A 323 6.00 -4.62 13.67
CA TRP A 323 5.25 -5.84 13.41
C TRP A 323 5.91 -6.79 12.41
N LEU A 324 6.70 -6.29 11.44
CA LEU A 324 7.44 -7.16 10.52
C LEU A 324 8.58 -7.89 11.24
N ARG A 325 9.29 -7.18 12.12
CA ARG A 325 10.36 -7.77 12.94
C ARG A 325 9.80 -8.80 13.92
N PHE A 326 8.65 -8.49 14.53
CA PHE A 326 7.92 -9.42 15.39
C PHE A 326 7.41 -10.64 14.60
N ALA A 327 6.84 -10.42 13.41
CA ALA A 327 6.35 -11.50 12.54
C ALA A 327 7.50 -12.42 12.10
N LEU A 328 8.67 -11.88 11.76
CA LEU A 328 9.82 -12.71 11.42
C LEU A 328 10.31 -13.52 12.63
N ALA A 329 10.45 -12.87 13.79
CA ALA A 329 11.00 -13.49 14.99
C ALA A 329 10.09 -14.54 15.65
N PHE A 330 8.77 -14.43 15.50
CA PHE A 330 7.81 -15.27 16.21
C PHE A 330 6.72 -15.86 15.33
N GLY A 331 6.29 -15.15 14.28
CA GLY A 331 5.26 -15.62 13.35
C GLY A 331 5.79 -16.67 12.38
N VAL A 332 6.83 -16.32 11.62
CA VAL A 332 7.52 -17.23 10.69
C VAL A 332 8.20 -18.36 11.47
N ALA A 333 8.81 -18.03 12.62
CA ALA A 333 9.38 -18.99 13.55
C ALA A 333 8.35 -19.94 14.22
N ASP A 334 7.05 -19.69 14.03
CA ASP A 334 5.93 -20.45 14.62
C ASP A 334 6.06 -20.65 16.14
N HIS A 335 6.31 -19.54 16.84
CA HIS A 335 6.44 -19.50 18.29
C HIS A 335 5.34 -18.64 18.91
N ASP A 336 4.69 -19.15 19.96
CA ASP A 336 3.76 -18.36 20.77
C ASP A 336 4.51 -17.18 21.42
N ALA A 337 4.09 -15.96 21.09
CA ALA A 337 4.68 -14.76 21.66
C ALA A 337 3.66 -13.63 21.75
N THR A 338 3.90 -12.71 22.67
CA THR A 338 3.13 -11.48 22.85
C THR A 338 4.07 -10.29 22.84
N GLY A 339 3.78 -9.32 21.97
CA GLY A 339 4.52 -8.07 21.85
C GLY A 339 4.15 -7.05 22.93
N PRO A 340 4.88 -5.93 23.01
CA PRO A 340 4.61 -4.87 23.96
C PRO A 340 3.22 -4.25 23.75
N VAL A 341 2.59 -3.86 24.86
CA VAL A 341 1.33 -3.12 24.84
C VAL A 341 1.61 -1.63 24.61
N THR A 342 0.95 -1.06 23.61
CA THR A 342 1.08 0.36 23.27
C THR A 342 -0.25 1.10 23.38
N ALA A 343 -0.20 2.32 23.89
CA ALA A 343 -1.29 3.28 23.92
C ALA A 343 -0.99 4.38 22.89
N ASP A 344 -1.73 4.44 21.78
CA ASP A 344 -1.32 5.27 20.64
C ASP A 344 -2.36 6.26 20.11
N ILE A 345 -3.65 6.07 20.44
CA ILE A 345 -4.73 6.99 20.03
C ILE A 345 -5.64 7.28 21.21
N VAL A 346 -5.74 8.56 21.58
CA VAL A 346 -6.84 9.10 22.41
C VAL A 346 -7.88 9.74 21.50
N ASP A 347 -9.11 9.23 21.51
CA ASP A 347 -10.30 9.82 20.91
C ASP A 347 -11.02 10.72 21.94
N PRO A 348 -10.80 12.04 21.91
CA PRO A 348 -11.38 12.96 22.89
C PRO A 348 -12.89 13.13 22.71
N ASP A 349 -13.42 12.97 21.49
CA ASP A 349 -14.85 13.11 21.20
C ASP A 349 -15.63 11.98 21.89
N ARG A 350 -15.08 10.76 21.83
CA ARG A 350 -15.68 9.58 22.46
C ARG A 350 -15.22 9.32 23.89
N GLY A 351 -14.11 9.93 24.32
CA GLY A 351 -13.47 9.65 25.60
C GLY A 351 -12.84 8.26 25.66
N LEU A 352 -12.26 7.79 24.54
CA LEU A 352 -11.68 6.45 24.42
C LEU A 352 -10.18 6.51 24.17
N LEU A 353 -9.46 5.53 24.70
CA LEU A 353 -8.05 5.28 24.46
C LEU A 353 -7.91 3.94 23.73
N ARG A 354 -7.03 3.89 22.73
CA ARG A 354 -6.67 2.65 22.05
C ARG A 354 -5.43 2.05 22.68
N LEU A 355 -5.58 0.83 23.21
CA LEU A 355 -4.48 -0.06 23.51
C LEU A 355 -4.33 -1.08 22.38
N ARG A 356 -3.10 -1.46 22.06
CA ARG A 356 -2.84 -2.53 21.09
C ARG A 356 -1.58 -3.32 21.41
N TYR A 357 -1.54 -4.56 20.99
CA TYR A 357 -0.38 -5.44 21.09
C TYR A 357 -0.40 -6.47 19.94
N LEU A 358 0.75 -7.08 19.68
CA LEU A 358 0.88 -8.17 18.70
C LEU A 358 0.92 -9.51 19.41
N TYR A 359 0.43 -10.56 18.77
CA TYR A 359 0.67 -11.92 19.22
C TYR A 359 0.76 -12.90 18.06
N SER A 360 1.56 -13.95 18.23
CA SER A 360 1.65 -15.13 17.37
C SER A 360 1.09 -16.33 18.11
N GLY A 361 0.46 -17.25 17.37
CA GLY A 361 -0.21 -18.43 17.93
C GLY A 361 -1.41 -18.11 18.82
N ARG A 362 -1.43 -18.62 20.06
CA ARG A 362 -2.61 -18.48 20.95
C ARG A 362 -2.80 -17.03 21.40
N ARG A 363 -4.05 -16.54 21.34
CA ARG A 363 -4.41 -15.23 21.93
C ARG A 363 -4.23 -15.28 23.46
N PRO A 364 -3.48 -14.35 24.06
CA PRO A 364 -3.34 -14.28 25.52
C PRO A 364 -4.68 -13.93 26.18
N GLU A 365 -4.84 -14.34 27.44
CA GLU A 365 -6.00 -13.99 28.25
C GLU A 365 -5.91 -12.52 28.70
N GLU A 366 -6.93 -11.73 28.39
CA GLU A 366 -6.96 -10.28 28.63
C GLU A 366 -7.72 -9.95 29.93
N HIS A 367 -7.05 -9.30 30.88
CA HIS A 367 -7.68 -8.77 32.09
C HIS A 367 -7.44 -7.27 32.21
N LEU A 368 -8.49 -6.47 32.02
CA LEU A 368 -8.44 -5.01 32.08
C LEU A 368 -8.96 -4.50 33.43
N ARG A 369 -8.24 -3.55 34.02
CA ARG A 369 -8.65 -2.91 35.28
C ARG A 369 -8.60 -1.38 35.19
N HIS A 370 -9.50 -0.72 35.88
CA HIS A 370 -9.47 0.74 36.09
C HIS A 370 -9.72 1.04 37.57
N ALA A 371 -8.80 1.78 38.19
CA ALA A 371 -8.84 2.09 39.62
C ALA A 371 -9.09 0.85 40.52
N GLY A 372 -8.47 -0.28 40.17
CA GLY A 372 -8.58 -1.55 40.91
C GLY A 372 -9.84 -2.38 40.65
N HIS A 373 -10.74 -1.94 39.76
CA HIS A 373 -11.94 -2.69 39.39
C HIS A 373 -11.82 -3.25 37.98
N ASP A 374 -12.35 -4.46 37.77
CA ASP A 374 -12.36 -5.09 36.45
C ASP A 374 -13.28 -4.31 35.50
N ILE A 375 -12.78 -4.08 34.28
CA ILE A 375 -13.50 -3.46 33.19
C ILE A 375 -13.38 -4.32 31.94
N VAL A 376 -14.25 -4.12 30.97
CA VAL A 376 -14.07 -4.67 29.62
C VAL A 376 -13.82 -3.55 28.61
N ALA A 377 -13.08 -3.86 27.55
CA ALA A 377 -12.91 -2.97 26.43
C ALA A 377 -14.28 -2.68 25.78
N HIS A 378 -14.52 -1.41 25.43
CA HIS A 378 -15.74 -0.98 24.80
C HIS A 378 -15.86 -1.51 23.37
N HIS A 379 -14.76 -1.46 22.61
CA HIS A 379 -14.66 -2.10 21.30
C HIS A 379 -13.39 -2.91 21.23
N THR A 380 -13.41 -4.02 20.50
CA THR A 380 -12.20 -4.82 20.25
C THR A 380 -12.08 -5.17 18.78
N LYS A 381 -10.86 -5.44 18.34
CA LYS A 381 -10.56 -5.89 16.99
C LYS A 381 -9.32 -6.77 16.99
N THR A 382 -9.34 -7.80 16.16
CA THR A 382 -8.17 -8.60 15.83
C THR A 382 -7.88 -8.40 14.36
N VAL A 383 -6.73 -7.80 14.05
CA VAL A 383 -6.24 -7.60 12.69
C VAL A 383 -5.28 -8.73 12.34
N VAL A 384 -5.60 -9.49 11.31
CA VAL A 384 -4.74 -10.56 10.80
C VAL A 384 -3.70 -9.95 9.86
N ARG A 385 -2.42 -10.28 10.07
CA ARG A 385 -1.31 -9.86 9.21
C ARG A 385 -0.79 -11.06 8.44
N THR A 386 -0.97 -10.99 7.12
CA THR A 386 -0.56 -12.03 6.19
C THR A 386 0.72 -11.60 5.48
N ILE A 387 1.67 -12.52 5.38
CA ILE A 387 2.92 -12.38 4.62
C ILE A 387 3.08 -13.63 3.75
N PHE A 388 3.38 -13.44 2.46
CA PHE A 388 3.54 -14.55 1.50
C PHE A 388 2.34 -15.51 1.50
N GLY A 389 1.12 -14.97 1.61
CA GLY A 389 -0.12 -15.76 1.66
C GLY A 389 -0.37 -16.52 2.97
N GLN A 390 0.49 -16.38 3.99
CA GLN A 390 0.32 -17.00 5.29
C GLN A 390 0.05 -16.00 6.42
N ASP A 391 -0.86 -16.35 7.32
CA ASP A 391 -1.14 -15.56 8.52
C ASP A 391 -0.02 -15.72 9.54
N VAL A 392 0.84 -14.71 9.66
CA VAL A 392 2.05 -14.79 10.49
C VAL A 392 1.89 -14.15 11.87
N VAL A 393 1.07 -13.10 12.01
CA VAL A 393 0.86 -12.44 13.30
C VAL A 393 -0.52 -11.80 13.36
N LYS A 394 -1.08 -11.68 14.56
CA LYS A 394 -2.32 -10.95 14.82
C LYS A 394 -2.04 -9.70 15.64
N GLU A 395 -2.66 -8.58 15.28
CA GLU A 395 -2.65 -7.34 16.06
C GLU A 395 -3.98 -7.22 16.79
N ARG A 396 -3.92 -7.20 18.12
CA ARG A 396 -5.09 -6.99 18.97
C ARG A 396 -5.24 -5.51 19.28
N ILE A 397 -6.46 -5.00 19.13
CA ILE A 397 -6.84 -3.62 19.42
C ILE A 397 -7.96 -3.63 20.45
N LEU A 398 -7.79 -2.84 21.51
CA LEU A 398 -8.74 -2.65 22.60
C LEU A 398 -9.04 -1.16 22.75
N TRP A 399 -10.30 -0.77 22.60
CA TRP A 399 -10.76 0.59 22.89
C TRP A 399 -11.31 0.64 24.31
N VAL A 400 -10.57 1.26 25.20
CA VAL A 400 -10.91 1.42 26.63
C VAL A 400 -11.25 2.88 26.92
N THR A 401 -11.71 3.16 28.12
CA THR A 401 -11.96 4.56 28.52
C THR A 401 -10.64 5.33 28.64
N ALA A 402 -10.60 6.56 28.11
CA ALA A 402 -9.44 7.44 28.21
C ALA A 402 -9.33 8.07 29.60
N ASP A 403 -8.86 7.29 30.56
CA ASP A 403 -8.67 7.69 31.94
C ASP A 403 -7.32 7.19 32.48
N ALA A 404 -6.74 7.96 33.40
CA ALA A 404 -5.55 7.53 34.11
C ALA A 404 -5.89 6.34 35.03
N GLY A 405 -4.96 5.39 35.15
CA GLY A 405 -5.13 4.21 35.99
C GLY A 405 -5.72 2.98 35.28
N VAL A 406 -5.89 3.01 33.95
CA VAL A 406 -6.18 1.79 33.18
C VAL A 406 -4.93 0.89 33.18
N GLN A 407 -5.14 -0.40 33.44
CA GLN A 407 -4.12 -1.45 33.47
C GLN A 407 -4.57 -2.63 32.60
N LEU A 408 -3.61 -3.36 32.03
CA LEU A 408 -3.84 -4.57 31.26
C LEU A 408 -2.89 -5.67 31.76
N ASP A 409 -3.46 -6.81 32.13
CA ASP A 409 -2.71 -8.04 32.36
C ASP A 409 -2.95 -8.98 31.18
N LEU A 410 -1.89 -9.64 30.73
CA LEU A 410 -1.94 -10.67 29.70
C LEU A 410 -1.45 -11.98 30.32
N ASP A 411 -2.28 -13.02 30.27
CA ASP A 411 -2.04 -14.32 30.94
C ASP A 411 -1.66 -14.15 32.44
N GLY A 412 -2.38 -13.27 33.13
CA GLY A 412 -2.17 -12.96 34.55
C GLY A 412 -0.91 -12.15 34.87
N LYS A 413 -0.17 -11.68 33.86
CA LYS A 413 1.03 -10.84 34.03
C LYS A 413 0.74 -9.38 33.68
N PRO A 414 0.95 -8.43 34.61
CA PRO A 414 0.81 -7.00 34.33
C PRO A 414 1.73 -6.54 33.21
N GLN A 415 1.18 -5.77 32.26
CA GLN A 415 1.93 -5.27 31.11
C GLN A 415 2.33 -3.80 31.29
N PRO A 416 3.57 -3.41 30.92
CA PRO A 416 3.90 -2.00 30.75
C PRO A 416 3.14 -1.44 29.54
N ILE A 417 2.58 -0.25 29.70
CA ILE A 417 1.86 0.48 28.66
C ILE A 417 2.72 1.69 28.28
N THR A 418 3.11 1.76 27.02
CA THR A 418 4.00 2.81 26.49
C THR A 418 3.33 3.54 25.32
N ASP A 419 3.74 4.76 25.02
CA ASP A 419 3.22 5.52 23.87
C ASP A 419 4.00 5.23 22.57
N ASP A 420 5.23 4.72 22.69
CA ASP A 420 6.15 4.42 21.59
C ASP A 420 6.59 2.94 21.49
N GLY A 421 6.15 2.09 22.43
CA GLY A 421 6.52 0.67 22.49
C GLY A 421 7.86 0.38 23.15
N LEU A 422 8.64 1.40 23.54
CA LEU A 422 10.08 1.25 23.84
C LEU A 422 10.55 2.01 25.09
N SER A 423 9.76 2.93 25.66
CA SER A 423 10.19 3.75 26.80
C SER A 423 9.37 3.57 28.10
N GLY A 424 10.08 3.27 29.20
CA GLY A 424 9.62 3.35 30.61
C GLY A 424 8.63 2.28 31.11
N PRO A 425 8.76 1.77 32.36
CA PRO A 425 7.90 0.71 32.90
C PRO A 425 6.60 1.27 33.52
N GLU A 426 5.80 2.02 32.76
CA GLU A 426 4.50 2.48 33.25
C GLU A 426 3.45 1.37 33.16
N TYR A 427 3.15 0.68 34.26
CA TYR A 427 2.14 -0.39 34.33
C TYR A 427 0.69 0.11 34.43
N ARG A 428 0.48 1.40 34.14
CA ARG A 428 -0.83 2.05 34.11
C ARG A 428 -0.79 3.22 33.15
N VAL A 429 -1.91 3.51 32.50
CA VAL A 429 -2.07 4.75 31.74
C VAL A 429 -1.94 5.94 32.70
N THR A 430 -1.04 6.88 32.42
CA THR A 430 -0.85 8.09 33.21
C THR A 430 -1.42 9.32 32.51
N GLY A 431 -1.64 10.40 33.28
CA GLY A 431 -1.98 11.70 32.69
C GLY A 431 -0.93 12.18 31.68
N ARG A 432 0.35 11.89 31.94
CA ARG A 432 1.47 12.17 31.03
C ARG A 432 1.29 11.46 29.68
N ILE A 433 1.01 10.15 29.67
CA ILE A 433 0.76 9.39 28.43
C ILE A 433 -0.42 10.00 27.66
N LEU A 434 -1.53 10.29 28.35
CA LEU A 434 -2.71 10.91 27.72
C LEU A 434 -2.40 12.28 27.12
N ASP A 435 -1.67 13.11 27.85
CA ASP A 435 -1.26 14.45 27.43
C ASP A 435 -0.26 14.38 26.26
N GLU A 436 0.73 13.50 26.29
CA GLU A 436 1.71 13.31 25.19
C GLU A 436 1.03 12.85 23.90
N ILE A 437 0.11 11.88 23.98
CA ILE A 437 -0.69 11.43 22.82
C ILE A 437 -1.58 12.57 22.31
N HIS A 438 -2.21 13.32 23.22
CA HIS A 438 -3.08 14.44 22.87
C HIS A 438 -2.29 15.61 22.25
N GLU A 439 -1.13 15.96 22.79
CA GLU A 439 -0.25 17.03 22.31
C GLU A 439 0.32 16.69 20.94
N LYS A 440 0.86 15.47 20.74
CA LYS A 440 1.25 14.97 19.40
C LYS A 440 0.11 15.09 18.39
N ARG A 441 -1.14 14.88 18.83
CA ARG A 441 -2.35 15.03 18.00
C ARG A 441 -2.72 16.50 17.72
N VAL A 442 -2.53 17.42 18.66
CA VAL A 442 -2.88 18.86 18.55
C VAL A 442 -1.82 19.68 17.81
N GLU A 443 -0.53 19.35 17.95
CA GLU A 443 0.58 20.05 17.29
C GLU A 443 0.56 19.92 15.76
N ALA A 444 -0.11 18.89 15.22
CA ALA A 444 -0.23 18.63 13.80
C ALA A 444 -0.98 19.74 12.99
N THR A 445 -1.74 20.63 13.65
CA THR A 445 -2.41 21.77 12.98
C THR A 445 -1.67 23.07 13.26
N PRO A 446 -1.12 23.77 12.23
CA PRO A 446 -0.45 25.04 12.39
C PRO A 446 -1.31 26.05 13.16
N PRO A 447 -0.76 26.77 14.16
CA PRO A 447 -1.53 27.68 15.02
C PRO A 447 -2.38 28.71 14.28
N LYS A 448 -1.99 29.09 13.05
CA LYS A 448 -2.68 30.08 12.23
C LYS A 448 -4.04 29.63 11.68
N PHE A 449 -4.27 28.32 11.55
CA PHE A 449 -5.52 27.73 11.05
C PHE A 449 -6.41 27.17 12.16
N ARG A 450 -5.98 27.26 13.43
CA ARG A 450 -6.78 26.83 14.58
C ARG A 450 -7.97 27.77 14.77
N VAL A 451 -9.18 27.24 14.61
CA VAL A 451 -10.43 27.98 14.85
C VAL A 451 -10.66 28.09 16.37
N ARG A 452 -10.17 29.16 17.01
CA ARG A 452 -10.36 29.39 18.46
C ARG A 452 -11.75 29.93 18.76
N GLU A 453 -12.38 29.46 19.83
CA GLU A 453 -13.67 29.97 20.37
C GLU A 453 -13.61 31.39 20.99
N ARG A 454 -12.55 32.14 20.74
CA ARG A 454 -12.35 33.41 21.45
C ARG A 454 -13.17 34.53 20.82
N SER A 455 -13.90 35.25 21.69
CA SER A 455 -14.58 36.51 21.38
C SER A 455 -13.69 37.47 20.59
N MET A 456 -14.22 37.96 19.47
CA MET A 456 -13.62 38.93 18.54
C MET A 456 -13.04 40.16 19.27
N TYR A 457 -13.68 40.55 20.38
CA TYR A 457 -13.30 41.70 21.21
C TYR A 457 -11.90 41.54 21.84
N ARG A 458 -11.48 40.31 22.17
CA ARG A 458 -10.14 40.03 22.74
C ARG A 458 -9.06 39.86 21.66
N VAL A 459 -9.46 39.46 20.44
CA VAL A 459 -8.56 39.39 19.29
C VAL A 459 -8.19 40.79 18.82
N LEU A 460 -9.17 41.69 18.66
CA LEU A 460 -8.93 43.09 18.28
C LEU A 460 -8.05 43.84 19.30
N ARG A 461 -8.24 43.59 20.60
CA ARG A 461 -7.48 44.26 21.67
C ARG A 461 -6.04 43.74 21.86
N SER A 462 -5.67 42.63 21.21
CA SER A 462 -4.34 42.00 21.35
C SER A 462 -3.49 41.99 20.07
N ALA A 463 -3.95 42.69 19.03
CA ALA A 463 -3.58 42.46 17.63
C ALA A 463 -2.87 43.62 16.88
N ALA A 464 -2.40 44.70 17.52
CA ALA A 464 -1.57 45.65 16.79
C ALA A 464 -0.12 45.13 16.61
N GLY A 465 0.53 44.73 17.71
CA GLY A 465 1.96 44.34 17.69
C GLY A 465 2.27 42.85 17.42
N ARG A 466 1.27 41.96 17.51
CA ARG A 466 1.42 40.51 17.24
C ARG A 466 1.01 40.11 15.82
N THR A 467 0.05 40.81 15.23
CA THR A 467 -0.46 40.52 13.87
C THR A 467 0.54 40.93 12.80
N LEU A 468 1.27 42.04 12.99
CA LEU A 468 2.37 42.44 12.10
C LEU A 468 3.54 41.44 12.12
N ARG A 469 3.95 40.98 13.32
CA ARG A 469 4.98 39.92 13.46
C ARG A 469 4.52 38.58 12.90
N TRP A 470 3.25 38.24 13.07
CA TRP A 470 2.62 37.05 12.49
C TRP A 470 2.55 37.12 10.95
N MET A 471 2.15 38.25 10.36
CA MET A 471 2.16 38.46 8.90
C MET A 471 3.58 38.33 8.33
N ARG A 472 4.58 38.91 9.00
CA ARG A 472 5.98 38.85 8.57
C ARG A 472 6.56 37.42 8.58
N ASN A 473 6.18 36.59 9.57
CA ASN A 473 6.62 35.19 9.64
C ASN A 473 5.81 34.25 8.73
N ALA A 474 4.52 34.52 8.50
CA ALA A 474 3.68 33.73 7.59
C ALA A 474 4.03 33.95 6.10
N MET A 475 4.48 35.16 5.73
CA MET A 475 4.91 35.49 4.36
C MET A 475 6.13 34.71 3.89
N ARG A 476 6.97 34.16 4.79
CA ARG A 476 8.17 33.40 4.41
C ARG A 476 7.91 31.98 3.90
N LYS A 477 6.70 31.41 4.09
CA LYS A 477 6.42 29.98 3.80
C LYS A 477 5.02 29.66 3.23
N SER A 478 4.17 30.64 2.92
CA SER A 478 2.80 30.35 2.43
C SER A 478 2.33 31.30 1.32
N THR A 479 1.46 30.79 0.44
CA THR A 479 0.91 31.57 -0.69
C THR A 479 -0.07 32.66 -0.22
N LEU A 480 -0.25 33.72 -1.01
CA LEU A 480 -1.23 34.79 -0.72
C LEU A 480 -2.67 34.25 -0.51
N ALA A 481 -3.03 33.19 -1.24
CA ALA A 481 -4.32 32.52 -1.11
C ALA A 481 -4.50 31.85 0.27
N ASP A 482 -3.44 31.30 0.86
CA ASP A 482 -3.50 30.67 2.19
C ASP A 482 -3.64 31.70 3.31
N LEU A 483 -3.02 32.87 3.13
CA LEU A 483 -3.16 33.97 4.06
C LEU A 483 -4.59 34.53 4.04
N ALA A 484 -5.19 34.66 2.85
CA ALA A 484 -6.59 35.07 2.70
C ALA A 484 -7.53 34.09 3.44
N VAL A 485 -7.40 32.78 3.21
CA VAL A 485 -8.20 31.76 3.94
C VAL A 485 -7.99 31.88 5.45
N ALA A 486 -6.75 32.00 5.93
CA ALA A 486 -6.46 32.11 7.37
C ALA A 486 -7.11 33.36 8.02
N ILE A 487 -7.20 34.47 7.29
CA ILE A 487 -7.89 35.68 7.74
C ILE A 487 -9.40 35.45 7.71
N GLU A 488 -9.91 34.90 6.61
CA GLU A 488 -11.35 34.67 6.39
C GLU A 488 -11.97 33.70 7.40
N LEU A 489 -11.20 32.72 7.89
CA LEU A 489 -11.62 31.81 8.97
C LEU A 489 -11.94 32.54 10.29
N ARG A 490 -11.48 33.78 10.47
CA ARG A 490 -11.73 34.60 11.66
C ARG A 490 -12.97 35.48 11.53
N PHE A 491 -13.55 35.57 10.34
CA PHE A 491 -14.69 36.42 10.11
C PHE A 491 -15.99 35.84 10.69
N PRO A 492 -16.81 36.66 11.37
CA PRO A 492 -18.01 36.20 12.06
C PRO A 492 -19.06 35.64 11.10
N TRP A 493 -19.16 36.17 9.88
CA TRP A 493 -20.13 35.69 8.88
C TRP A 493 -19.80 34.30 8.35
N HIS A 494 -18.51 33.99 8.12
CA HIS A 494 -18.10 32.63 7.76
C HIS A 494 -18.35 31.65 8.90
N ARG A 495 -18.06 32.06 10.14
CA ARG A 495 -18.40 31.26 11.32
C ARG A 495 -19.90 31.00 11.42
N ALA A 496 -20.74 32.03 11.28
CA ALA A 496 -22.19 31.87 11.31
C ALA A 496 -22.67 30.88 10.22
N ARG A 497 -22.10 30.98 9.01
CA ARG A 497 -22.48 30.19 7.84
C ARG A 497 -21.98 28.73 7.84
N TYR A 498 -20.74 28.49 8.27
CA TYR A 498 -20.04 27.21 8.05
C TYR A 498 -19.57 26.51 9.32
N TYR A 499 -19.50 27.18 10.47
CA TYR A 499 -19.08 26.52 11.70
C TYR A 499 -20.07 25.43 12.11
N ASP A 500 -19.54 24.22 12.34
CA ASP A 500 -20.29 22.97 12.59
C ASP A 500 -21.18 22.54 11.41
N ALA A 501 -20.82 22.94 10.19
CA ALA A 501 -21.48 22.47 8.99
C ALA A 501 -21.24 20.99 8.73
N TRP A 502 -22.18 20.37 8.02
CA TRP A 502 -22.03 19.06 7.40
C TRP A 502 -21.81 19.28 5.91
N ALA A 503 -20.63 18.90 5.43
CA ALA A 503 -20.27 18.94 4.03
C ALA A 503 -20.43 17.54 3.44
N LEU A 504 -21.34 17.41 2.47
CA LEU A 504 -21.62 16.15 1.77
C LEU A 504 -21.13 16.22 0.33
N MET A 505 -20.62 15.12 -0.20
CA MET A 505 -20.31 14.96 -1.62
C MET A 505 -20.21 13.50 -2.03
N ASP A 506 -20.53 13.17 -3.27
CA ASP A 506 -20.24 11.83 -3.80
C ASP A 506 -18.83 11.78 -4.38
N ARG A 507 -18.62 12.37 -5.56
CA ARG A 507 -17.30 12.61 -6.16
C ARG A 507 -17.07 14.11 -6.38
N GLU A 508 -15.89 14.46 -6.87
CA GLU A 508 -15.61 15.84 -7.28
C GLU A 508 -16.50 16.28 -8.45
N TRP A 509 -16.70 15.42 -9.45
CA TRP A 509 -17.34 15.77 -10.72
C TRP A 509 -18.74 15.17 -10.91
N ASP A 510 -19.11 14.16 -10.12
CA ASP A 510 -20.35 13.39 -10.28
C ASP A 510 -21.12 13.35 -8.95
N ALA A 511 -22.45 13.40 -9.04
CA ALA A 511 -23.37 13.14 -7.94
C ALA A 511 -24.13 11.81 -8.17
N ASN A 512 -25.38 11.71 -7.75
CA ASN A 512 -26.27 10.56 -7.94
C ASN A 512 -25.88 9.26 -7.20
N ASP A 513 -25.21 9.38 -6.05
CA ASP A 513 -24.91 8.24 -5.17
C ASP A 513 -25.38 8.55 -3.73
N SER A 514 -24.91 7.78 -2.75
CA SER A 514 -25.42 7.79 -1.38
C SER A 514 -25.37 9.14 -0.68
N ALA A 515 -24.41 10.02 -1.00
CA ALA A 515 -24.34 11.33 -0.37
C ALA A 515 -25.45 12.27 -0.86
N GLU A 516 -25.80 12.22 -2.16
CA GLU A 516 -26.93 12.96 -2.71
C GLU A 516 -28.24 12.58 -1.98
N GLU A 517 -28.50 11.28 -1.85
CA GLU A 517 -29.72 10.78 -1.19
C GLU A 517 -29.77 11.13 0.29
N LEU A 518 -28.64 10.98 1.00
CA LEU A 518 -28.55 11.39 2.39
C LEU A 518 -28.79 12.90 2.54
N TYR A 519 -28.26 13.74 1.65
CA TYR A 519 -28.50 15.19 1.67
C TYR A 519 -29.99 15.51 1.54
N ARG A 520 -30.70 14.85 0.61
CA ARG A 520 -32.15 15.04 0.42
C ARG A 520 -32.91 14.69 1.68
N TRP A 521 -32.60 13.54 2.29
CA TRP A 521 -33.23 13.10 3.52
C TRP A 521 -32.95 14.05 4.69
N LEU A 522 -31.69 14.46 4.89
CA LEU A 522 -31.28 15.39 5.95
C LEU A 522 -31.95 16.75 5.78
N ARG A 523 -32.04 17.28 4.56
CA ARG A 523 -32.72 18.56 4.32
C ARG A 523 -34.19 18.50 4.68
N ALA A 524 -34.86 17.38 4.39
CA ALA A 524 -36.28 17.21 4.67
C ALA A 524 -36.56 16.94 6.17
N ASN A 525 -35.70 16.17 6.84
CA ASN A 525 -35.96 15.65 8.20
C ASN A 525 -35.15 16.34 9.31
N ARG A 526 -34.08 17.07 8.95
CA ARG A 526 -33.13 17.72 9.86
C ARG A 526 -32.80 19.15 9.42
N PRO A 527 -33.81 20.04 9.27
CA PRO A 527 -33.61 21.41 8.79
C PRO A 527 -32.74 22.27 9.72
N GLU A 528 -32.54 21.85 10.97
CA GLU A 528 -31.63 22.48 11.94
C GLU A 528 -30.15 22.38 11.56
N LEU A 529 -29.78 21.41 10.70
CA LEU A 529 -28.40 21.19 10.29
C LEU A 529 -27.93 22.21 9.24
N LYS A 530 -26.67 22.65 9.37
CA LYS A 530 -26.01 23.48 8.36
C LYS A 530 -25.45 22.59 7.24
N LEU A 531 -26.31 22.22 6.31
CA LEU A 531 -25.97 21.34 5.19
C LEU A 531 -25.39 22.11 4.00
N TRP A 532 -24.32 21.55 3.42
CA TRP A 532 -23.72 21.99 2.17
C TRP A 532 -23.37 20.78 1.30
N PHE A 533 -23.62 20.87 0.00
CA PHE A 533 -23.23 19.84 -0.95
C PHE A 533 -22.09 20.35 -1.82
N VAL A 534 -20.98 19.61 -1.86
CA VAL A 534 -19.77 20.01 -2.58
C VAL A 534 -19.74 19.29 -3.93
N LEU A 535 -19.55 20.04 -5.00
CA LEU A 535 -19.48 19.54 -6.37
C LEU A 535 -18.66 20.49 -7.23
N SER A 536 -18.00 20.02 -8.28
CA SER A 536 -17.36 20.90 -9.27
C SER A 536 -18.40 21.73 -10.00
N LYS A 537 -18.09 23.02 -10.26
CA LYS A 537 -19.03 23.95 -10.89
C LYS A 537 -19.40 23.56 -12.32
N ASP A 538 -18.49 22.85 -12.98
CA ASP A 538 -18.62 22.40 -14.36
C ASP A 538 -19.17 20.96 -14.45
N SER A 539 -19.61 20.38 -13.33
CA SER A 539 -20.30 19.09 -13.30
C SER A 539 -21.64 19.15 -14.04
N PRO A 540 -22.03 18.10 -14.80
CA PRO A 540 -23.35 18.02 -15.43
C PRO A 540 -24.50 18.07 -14.41
N ASP A 541 -24.27 17.59 -13.18
CA ASP A 541 -25.27 17.56 -12.11
C ASP A 541 -25.51 18.93 -11.46
N TRP A 542 -24.63 19.92 -11.67
CA TRP A 542 -24.69 21.19 -10.95
C TRP A 542 -26.02 21.92 -11.17
N ALA A 543 -26.50 21.99 -12.42
CA ALA A 543 -27.73 22.69 -12.76
C ALA A 543 -28.96 21.99 -12.14
N ARG A 544 -29.03 20.66 -12.25
CA ARG A 544 -30.09 19.82 -11.69
C ARG A 544 -30.17 19.98 -10.17
N LEU A 545 -29.07 19.79 -9.46
CA LEU A 545 -29.04 19.89 -8.00
C LEU A 545 -29.36 21.31 -7.51
N LYS A 546 -28.93 22.33 -8.24
CA LYS A 546 -29.30 23.72 -7.92
C LYS A 546 -30.80 23.94 -8.06
N ALA A 547 -31.42 23.43 -9.12
CA ALA A 547 -32.87 23.49 -9.32
C ALA A 547 -33.62 22.72 -8.22
N ASP A 548 -33.08 21.59 -7.77
CA ASP A 548 -33.60 20.80 -6.65
C ASP A 548 -33.46 21.49 -5.29
N GLY A 549 -32.84 22.67 -5.22
CA GLY A 549 -32.67 23.48 -4.01
C GLY A 549 -31.46 23.08 -3.15
N PHE A 550 -30.43 22.47 -3.73
CA PHE A 550 -29.20 22.15 -2.99
C PHE A 550 -28.40 23.42 -2.67
N LYS A 551 -27.81 23.45 -1.47
CA LYS A 551 -26.85 24.48 -1.08
C LYS A 551 -25.47 24.07 -1.59
N LEU A 552 -25.22 24.35 -2.87
CA LEU A 552 -23.99 23.96 -3.56
C LEU A 552 -22.79 24.84 -3.18
N VAL A 553 -21.62 24.20 -3.03
CA VAL A 553 -20.31 24.86 -2.93
C VAL A 553 -19.37 24.25 -3.96
N ALA A 554 -18.78 25.11 -4.80
CA ALA A 554 -17.87 24.67 -5.85
C ALA A 554 -16.59 24.05 -5.25
N TYR A 555 -16.29 22.81 -5.60
CA TYR A 555 -15.03 22.16 -5.26
C TYR A 555 -13.83 23.00 -5.74
N GLY A 556 -12.70 22.95 -5.02
CA GLY A 556 -11.51 23.76 -5.31
C GLY A 556 -11.61 25.25 -4.94
N SER A 557 -12.82 25.79 -4.77
CA SER A 557 -13.06 27.21 -4.47
C SER A 557 -12.59 27.66 -3.08
N ARG A 558 -12.45 28.97 -2.89
CA ARG A 558 -12.14 29.55 -1.56
C ARG A 558 -13.23 29.21 -0.53
N SER A 559 -14.50 29.27 -0.92
CA SER A 559 -15.62 28.94 -0.04
C SER A 559 -15.62 27.47 0.38
N TRP A 560 -15.25 26.55 -0.51
CA TRP A 560 -15.07 25.13 -0.18
C TRP A 560 -13.98 24.93 0.86
N ARG A 561 -12.81 25.57 0.70
CA ARG A 561 -11.72 25.51 1.69
C ARG A 561 -12.18 25.97 3.07
N ILE A 562 -12.90 27.10 3.13
CA ILE A 562 -13.43 27.66 4.38
C ILE A 562 -14.49 26.74 4.99
N LEU A 563 -15.42 26.23 4.19
CA LEU A 563 -16.46 25.28 4.62
C LEU A 563 -15.83 24.07 5.28
N VAL A 564 -14.94 23.37 4.58
CA VAL A 564 -14.32 22.13 5.05
C VAL A 564 -13.48 22.37 6.31
N LEU A 565 -12.70 23.46 6.37
CA LEU A 565 -11.95 23.82 7.58
C LEU A 565 -12.81 24.20 8.80
N MET A 566 -14.10 24.50 8.59
CA MET A 566 -15.08 24.81 9.65
C MET A 566 -16.07 23.68 9.93
N ALA A 567 -16.10 22.65 9.08
CA ALA A 567 -17.06 21.56 9.15
C ALA A 567 -16.85 20.68 10.39
N ALA A 568 -17.96 20.17 10.93
CA ALA A 568 -17.96 19.11 11.93
C ALA A 568 -17.97 17.73 11.27
N GLU A 569 -18.64 17.60 10.13
CA GLU A 569 -18.75 16.36 9.38
C GLU A 569 -18.35 16.58 7.91
N LEU A 570 -17.54 15.66 7.39
CA LEU A 570 -17.29 15.49 5.97
C LEU A 570 -17.77 14.10 5.58
N ILE A 571 -18.74 14.03 4.68
CA ILE A 571 -19.46 12.79 4.39
C ILE A 571 -19.37 12.51 2.90
N SER A 572 -18.95 11.30 2.53
CA SER A 572 -18.86 10.93 1.11
C SER A 572 -19.05 9.43 0.85
N SER A 573 -19.60 9.11 -0.32
CA SER A 573 -19.65 7.74 -0.88
C SER A 573 -18.27 7.23 -1.33
N HIS A 574 -17.26 8.10 -1.42
CA HIS A 574 -15.91 7.80 -1.87
C HIS A 574 -14.86 8.21 -0.82
N VAL A 575 -13.70 7.55 -0.82
CA VAL A 575 -12.66 7.70 0.24
C VAL A 575 -11.26 7.96 -0.33
N ASP A 576 -11.23 8.50 -1.54
CA ASP A 576 -10.03 8.93 -2.22
C ASP A 576 -9.32 10.07 -1.49
N ALA A 577 -7.98 10.12 -1.62
CA ALA A 577 -7.17 11.09 -0.89
C ALA A 577 -7.59 12.57 -1.07
N PRO A 578 -8.01 13.03 -2.27
CA PRO A 578 -8.55 14.38 -2.45
C PRO A 578 -9.84 14.66 -1.68
N ILE A 579 -10.63 13.62 -1.38
CA ILE A 579 -11.91 13.74 -0.67
C ILE A 579 -11.70 13.72 0.84
N ILE A 580 -11.01 12.69 1.37
CA ILE A 580 -10.88 12.50 2.82
C ILE A 580 -9.86 13.47 3.44
N ASN A 581 -8.78 13.79 2.72
CA ASN A 581 -7.67 14.60 3.21
C ASN A 581 -7.29 15.74 2.23
N PRO A 582 -8.24 16.57 1.76
CA PRO A 582 -8.00 17.59 0.72
C PRO A 582 -6.88 18.56 1.07
N PHE A 583 -6.62 18.75 2.37
CA PHE A 583 -5.70 19.77 2.85
C PHE A 583 -4.65 19.31 3.85
N ARG A 584 -4.55 18.01 4.17
CA ARG A 584 -3.70 17.54 5.28
C ARG A 584 -2.26 18.06 5.23
N LYS A 585 -1.65 18.01 4.03
CA LYS A 585 -0.29 18.50 3.77
C LYS A 585 -0.15 20.03 3.83
N ARG A 586 -1.26 20.77 3.68
CA ARG A 586 -1.29 22.23 3.50
C ARG A 586 -1.74 22.99 4.75
N TYR A 587 -2.79 22.50 5.42
CA TYR A 587 -3.41 23.15 6.58
C TYR A 587 -3.26 22.35 7.88
N GLY A 588 -2.60 21.19 7.84
CA GLY A 588 -2.46 20.30 9.00
C GLY A 588 -3.70 19.43 9.22
N ARG A 589 -3.85 18.91 10.44
CA ARG A 589 -4.92 17.97 10.78
C ARG A 589 -6.31 18.62 10.74
N GLU A 590 -7.25 17.83 10.26
CA GLU A 590 -8.66 18.12 10.00
C GLU A 590 -9.48 18.28 11.29
N ARG A 591 -10.52 19.14 11.25
CA ARG A 591 -11.51 19.25 12.33
C ARG A 591 -12.65 18.23 12.19
N TRP A 592 -13.04 17.95 10.95
CA TRP A 592 -14.22 17.15 10.67
C TRP A 592 -13.99 15.69 11.04
N ARG A 593 -15.09 15.01 11.38
CA ARG A 593 -15.15 13.55 11.33
C ARG A 593 -15.50 13.13 9.91
N PHE A 594 -14.79 12.14 9.40
CA PHE A 594 -15.06 11.61 8.07
C PHE A 594 -16.00 10.41 8.15
N THR A 595 -17.10 10.47 7.40
CA THR A 595 -18.06 9.36 7.23
C THR A 595 -17.95 8.81 5.81
N PHE A 596 -17.65 7.52 5.71
CA PHE A 596 -17.62 6.79 4.46
C PHE A 596 -18.96 6.06 4.27
N LEU A 597 -19.74 6.52 3.28
CA LEU A 597 -21.03 5.97 2.92
C LEU A 597 -20.95 4.76 1.99
N GLN A 598 -19.78 4.53 1.38
CA GLN A 598 -19.57 3.59 0.28
C GLN A 598 -20.35 3.92 -1.01
N HIS A 599 -19.93 3.28 -2.09
CA HIS A 599 -20.56 3.32 -3.42
C HIS A 599 -20.85 1.89 -3.95
N GLY A 600 -20.99 0.93 -3.04
CA GLY A 600 -21.26 -0.47 -3.34
C GLY A 600 -20.85 -1.37 -2.19
N VAL A 601 -21.52 -2.51 -2.07
CA VAL A 601 -21.19 -3.52 -1.06
C VAL A 601 -19.77 -4.02 -1.30
N ILE A 602 -18.94 -3.98 -0.26
CA ILE A 602 -17.59 -4.54 -0.28
C ILE A 602 -17.71 -6.06 -0.14
N LYS A 603 -17.19 -6.77 -1.14
CA LYS A 603 -17.27 -8.23 -1.27
C LYS A 603 -15.88 -8.89 -1.26
N GLY A 604 -14.88 -8.19 -1.82
CA GLY A 604 -13.47 -8.56 -1.73
C GLY A 604 -12.71 -7.85 -0.62
N ASP A 605 -11.42 -8.17 -0.49
CA ASP A 605 -10.52 -7.54 0.47
C ASP A 605 -9.89 -6.26 -0.11
N LEU A 606 -10.29 -5.13 0.47
CA LEU A 606 -9.80 -3.77 0.19
C LEU A 606 -9.01 -3.18 1.37
N SER A 607 -8.55 -4.01 2.30
CA SER A 607 -7.92 -3.59 3.55
C SER A 607 -6.63 -2.82 3.33
N GLU A 608 -5.83 -3.15 2.32
CA GLU A 608 -4.60 -2.43 1.99
C GLU A 608 -4.85 -0.93 1.75
N TRP A 609 -5.91 -0.62 0.98
CA TRP A 609 -6.32 0.74 0.68
C TRP A 609 -7.03 1.41 1.86
N LEU A 610 -7.97 0.70 2.50
CA LEU A 610 -8.85 1.28 3.52
C LEU A 610 -8.16 1.42 4.88
N ASN A 611 -7.23 0.53 5.25
CA ASN A 611 -6.52 0.61 6.54
C ASN A 611 -5.63 1.86 6.67
N GLN A 612 -5.30 2.52 5.57
CA GLN A 612 -4.52 3.77 5.59
C GLN A 612 -5.39 5.01 5.85
N LYS A 613 -6.72 4.87 5.83
CA LYS A 613 -7.69 5.98 5.93
C LYS A 613 -8.11 6.23 7.38
N ASP A 614 -8.46 7.48 7.71
CA ASP A 614 -8.97 7.88 9.03
C ASP A 614 -10.50 8.02 8.96
N ILE A 615 -11.20 6.88 8.97
CA ILE A 615 -12.67 6.81 8.87
C ILE A 615 -13.26 6.75 10.28
N GLN A 616 -14.19 7.65 10.61
CA GLN A 616 -14.85 7.66 11.92
C GLN A 616 -16.23 7.01 11.92
N THR A 617 -16.86 6.91 10.75
CA THR A 617 -18.08 6.12 10.53
C THR A 617 -17.98 5.44 9.19
N PHE A 618 -18.03 4.11 9.19
CA PHE A 618 -17.93 3.26 8.03
C PHE A 618 -19.26 2.52 7.88
N VAL A 619 -20.09 2.98 6.95
CA VAL A 619 -21.38 2.35 6.66
C VAL A 619 -21.15 1.01 5.96
N THR A 620 -21.94 0.00 6.30
CA THR A 620 -22.02 -1.31 5.65
C THR A 620 -23.48 -1.68 5.42
N SER A 621 -23.71 -2.62 4.52
CA SER A 621 -25.03 -2.90 3.95
C SER A 621 -25.49 -4.35 4.07
N THR A 622 -24.60 -5.26 4.45
CA THR A 622 -24.91 -6.68 4.64
C THR A 622 -24.26 -7.15 5.94
N GLN A 623 -24.82 -8.20 6.54
CA GLN A 623 -24.26 -8.78 7.77
C GLN A 623 -22.86 -9.35 7.53
N ASP A 624 -22.67 -10.10 6.44
CA ASP A 624 -21.37 -10.68 6.09
C ASP A 624 -20.29 -9.62 5.83
N GLU A 625 -20.64 -8.52 5.15
CA GLU A 625 -19.74 -7.37 4.97
C GLU A 625 -19.35 -6.74 6.32
N TYR A 626 -20.34 -6.51 7.19
CA TYR A 626 -20.11 -5.96 8.51
C TYR A 626 -19.19 -6.86 9.34
N ASP A 627 -19.46 -8.17 9.36
CA ASP A 627 -18.66 -9.14 10.12
C ASP A 627 -17.25 -9.27 9.56
N TYR A 628 -17.08 -9.22 8.24
CA TYR A 628 -15.75 -9.26 7.61
C TYR A 628 -14.91 -8.01 7.93
N ILE A 629 -15.53 -6.82 7.92
CA ILE A 629 -14.82 -5.56 8.18
C ILE A 629 -14.61 -5.33 9.67
N ALA A 630 -15.59 -5.62 10.52
CA ALA A 630 -15.56 -5.34 11.97
C ALA A 630 -15.01 -6.50 12.81
N GLY A 631 -15.14 -7.75 12.34
CA GLY A 631 -14.73 -8.98 13.03
C GLY A 631 -13.23 -9.27 12.93
N GLU A 632 -12.82 -10.52 13.08
CA GLU A 632 -11.41 -10.90 12.86
C GLU A 632 -11.11 -10.95 11.37
N GLY A 633 -10.03 -10.30 10.93
CA GLY A 633 -9.67 -10.24 9.52
C GLY A 633 -8.63 -9.16 9.21
N PRO A 634 -8.42 -8.82 7.92
CA PRO A 634 -7.32 -7.96 7.51
C PRO A 634 -7.61 -6.46 7.72
N PHE A 635 -8.87 -6.07 7.92
CA PHE A 635 -9.24 -4.68 8.21
C PHE A 635 -8.83 -4.27 9.62
N LYS A 636 -8.56 -2.97 9.85
CA LYS A 636 -8.30 -2.40 11.18
C LYS A 636 -9.55 -1.91 11.91
N PHE A 637 -10.69 -1.87 11.21
CA PHE A 637 -11.91 -1.26 11.70
C PHE A 637 -12.66 -2.23 12.62
N SER A 638 -13.31 -1.68 13.63
CA SER A 638 -14.04 -2.42 14.66
C SER A 638 -15.48 -1.94 14.72
N THR A 639 -16.27 -2.46 15.66
CA THR A 639 -17.59 -1.90 16.00
C THR A 639 -17.50 -0.45 16.51
N ARG A 640 -16.31 0.13 16.71
CA ARG A 640 -16.14 1.58 16.92
C ARG A 640 -16.51 2.36 15.66
N GLU A 641 -16.05 1.93 14.49
CA GLU A 641 -16.21 2.67 13.23
C GLU A 641 -17.34 2.11 12.36
N VAL A 642 -17.45 0.78 12.28
CA VAL A 642 -18.30 0.08 11.30
C VAL A 642 -19.74 0.06 11.78
N ARG A 643 -20.68 0.39 10.89
CA ARG A 643 -22.11 0.52 11.20
C ARG A 643 -22.95 -0.22 10.18
N LEU A 644 -23.81 -1.12 10.65
CA LEU A 644 -24.73 -1.87 9.80
C LEU A 644 -26.00 -1.05 9.60
N THR A 645 -26.11 -0.39 8.44
CA THR A 645 -27.17 0.60 8.20
C THR A 645 -27.84 0.48 6.84
N GLY A 646 -27.17 -0.11 5.85
CA GLY A 646 -27.55 -0.05 4.44
C GLY A 646 -27.14 1.27 3.79
N LEU A 647 -27.15 1.30 2.45
CA LEU A 647 -26.76 2.48 1.68
C LEU A 647 -27.96 3.43 1.48
N PRO A 648 -27.80 4.74 1.68
CA PRO A 648 -28.84 5.73 1.36
C PRO A 648 -29.37 5.61 -0.08
N ARG A 649 -28.51 5.26 -1.06
CA ARG A 649 -28.92 5.06 -2.45
C ARG A 649 -29.91 3.90 -2.63
N PHE A 650 -29.94 2.93 -1.72
CA PHE A 650 -30.93 1.85 -1.77
C PHE A 650 -32.34 2.35 -1.44
N ASP A 651 -32.48 3.44 -0.68
CA ASP A 651 -33.78 4.09 -0.49
C ASP A 651 -34.31 4.64 -1.82
N ALA A 652 -33.44 5.26 -2.62
CA ALA A 652 -33.79 5.74 -3.95
C ALA A 652 -34.09 4.60 -4.92
N LEU A 653 -33.27 3.55 -4.89
CA LEU A 653 -33.46 2.36 -5.72
C LEU A 653 -34.84 1.71 -5.50
N LEU A 654 -35.27 1.55 -4.24
CA LEU A 654 -36.62 1.04 -3.93
C LEU A 654 -37.71 1.96 -4.45
N ARG A 655 -37.62 3.28 -4.19
CA ARG A 655 -38.62 4.23 -4.69
C ARG A 655 -38.74 4.21 -6.21
N LYS A 656 -37.62 4.04 -6.93
CA LYS A 656 -37.61 3.95 -8.40
C LYS A 656 -38.21 2.63 -8.88
N ALA A 657 -37.93 1.52 -8.19
CA ALA A 657 -38.54 0.24 -8.50
C ALA A 657 -40.06 0.26 -8.25
N ASP A 658 -40.52 0.86 -7.17
CA ASP A 658 -41.96 1.01 -6.84
C ASP A 658 -42.68 1.93 -7.84
N ALA A 659 -41.98 2.92 -8.40
CA ALA A 659 -42.51 3.82 -9.41
C ALA A 659 -42.43 3.24 -10.85
N TYR A 660 -41.76 2.11 -11.03
CA TYR A 660 -41.59 1.47 -12.33
C TYR A 660 -42.88 0.73 -12.75
N PRO A 661 -43.23 0.70 -14.04
CA PRO A 661 -44.37 -0.09 -14.52
C PRO A 661 -44.32 -1.56 -14.06
N GLU A 662 -45.48 -2.23 -13.97
CA GLU A 662 -45.59 -3.63 -13.49
C GLU A 662 -44.72 -4.65 -14.28
N LYS A 663 -44.26 -4.30 -15.48
CA LYS A 663 -43.36 -5.14 -16.29
C LYS A 663 -41.95 -4.52 -16.40
N PRO A 664 -40.88 -5.31 -16.17
CA PRO A 664 -39.51 -4.89 -16.47
C PRO A 664 -39.34 -4.54 -17.95
N ARG A 665 -38.33 -3.73 -18.28
CA ARG A 665 -38.04 -3.27 -19.65
C ARG A 665 -36.69 -3.72 -20.19
N TYR A 666 -35.77 -4.12 -19.33
CA TYR A 666 -34.36 -4.28 -19.73
C TYR A 666 -33.74 -5.64 -19.40
N ILE A 667 -32.82 -6.07 -20.25
CA ILE A 667 -31.75 -7.00 -19.92
C ILE A 667 -30.47 -6.16 -19.75
N LEU A 668 -29.90 -6.15 -18.55
CA LEU A 668 -28.72 -5.33 -18.24
C LEU A 668 -27.42 -6.12 -18.39
N ILE A 669 -26.49 -5.62 -19.18
CA ILE A 669 -25.14 -6.17 -19.34
C ILE A 669 -24.14 -5.16 -18.78
N ALA A 670 -23.46 -5.49 -17.69
CA ALA A 670 -22.58 -4.53 -17.00
C ALA A 670 -21.24 -5.15 -16.56
N PRO A 671 -20.25 -5.22 -17.46
CA PRO A 671 -18.93 -5.76 -17.15
C PRO A 671 -18.08 -4.84 -16.26
N THR A 672 -17.23 -5.45 -15.44
CA THR A 672 -16.25 -4.77 -14.57
C THR A 672 -14.96 -4.48 -15.34
N TRP A 673 -14.29 -3.37 -15.04
CA TRP A 673 -12.99 -3.03 -15.65
C TRP A 673 -11.88 -4.01 -15.23
N ARG A 674 -10.72 -3.96 -15.93
CA ARG A 674 -9.51 -4.72 -15.57
C ARG A 674 -8.33 -3.77 -15.40
N LYS A 675 -7.63 -3.89 -14.26
CA LYS A 675 -6.46 -3.08 -13.94
C LYS A 675 -5.30 -3.36 -14.89
N SER A 676 -5.04 -4.63 -15.25
CA SER A 676 -4.02 -5.00 -16.22
C SER A 676 -4.23 -4.40 -17.61
N LEU A 677 -5.47 -4.06 -17.96
CA LEU A 677 -5.82 -3.44 -19.23
C LEU A 677 -5.92 -1.90 -19.15
N SER A 678 -5.52 -1.30 -18.03
CA SER A 678 -5.56 0.14 -17.77
C SER A 678 -4.14 0.72 -17.66
N GLN A 679 -3.88 1.88 -18.27
CA GLN A 679 -2.59 2.58 -18.13
C GLN A 679 -2.46 3.32 -16.78
N THR A 680 -1.45 4.17 -16.59
CA THR A 680 -1.21 4.91 -15.35
C THR A 680 -2.41 5.78 -14.94
N LEU A 681 -2.75 5.79 -13.65
CA LEU A 681 -3.80 6.65 -13.10
C LEU A 681 -3.34 8.12 -13.11
N ALA A 682 -4.05 8.99 -13.82
CA ALA A 682 -3.76 10.42 -13.80
C ALA A 682 -4.04 11.00 -12.40
N VAL A 683 -2.97 11.40 -11.69
CA VAL A 683 -2.98 11.85 -10.28
C VAL A 683 -4.00 12.97 -10.00
N ARG A 684 -4.32 13.79 -10.99
CA ARG A 684 -5.25 14.92 -10.84
C ARG A 684 -6.72 14.58 -11.09
N THR A 685 -7.01 13.68 -12.02
CA THR A 685 -8.39 13.43 -12.48
C THR A 685 -8.96 12.13 -11.92
N GLN A 686 -8.12 11.27 -11.33
CA GLN A 686 -8.47 9.91 -10.92
C GLN A 686 -9.07 9.07 -12.06
N ARG A 687 -8.71 9.37 -13.31
CA ARG A 687 -9.09 8.59 -14.49
C ARG A 687 -7.88 7.84 -15.01
N TYR A 688 -8.09 6.62 -15.49
CA TYR A 688 -7.09 5.85 -16.20
C TYR A 688 -6.89 6.43 -17.60
N GLU A 689 -5.65 6.45 -18.07
CA GLU A 689 -5.35 6.77 -19.47
C GLU A 689 -5.67 5.58 -20.39
N LYS A 690 -5.92 5.89 -21.65
CA LYS A 690 -6.37 4.93 -22.67
C LYS A 690 -5.21 4.04 -23.12
N SER A 691 -5.39 2.73 -23.04
CA SER A 691 -4.39 1.74 -23.49
C SER A 691 -4.47 1.50 -25.00
N SER A 692 -3.31 1.46 -25.66
CA SER A 692 -3.18 0.94 -27.02
C SER A 692 -3.31 -0.59 -26.99
N GLY A 693 -4.22 -1.17 -27.76
CA GLY A 693 -4.41 -2.63 -27.79
C GLY A 693 -5.58 -3.16 -26.94
N PHE A 694 -6.41 -2.28 -26.35
CA PHE A 694 -7.51 -2.70 -25.48
C PHE A 694 -8.55 -3.55 -26.21
N MET A 695 -8.92 -3.18 -27.45
CA MET A 695 -9.95 -3.86 -28.22
C MET A 695 -9.52 -5.25 -28.71
N GLU A 696 -8.21 -5.48 -28.80
CA GLU A 696 -7.57 -6.74 -29.15
C GLU A 696 -7.49 -7.70 -27.95
N SER A 697 -7.82 -7.23 -26.74
CA SER A 697 -7.81 -8.08 -25.54
C SER A 697 -8.94 -9.11 -25.57
N GLU A 698 -8.68 -10.28 -24.98
CA GLU A 698 -9.66 -11.33 -24.73
C GLU A 698 -10.92 -10.77 -24.05
N PHE A 699 -10.73 -9.84 -23.10
CA PHE A 699 -11.83 -9.17 -22.40
C PHE A 699 -12.75 -8.41 -23.36
N ALA A 700 -12.19 -7.52 -24.19
CA ALA A 700 -12.99 -6.71 -25.10
C ALA A 700 -13.66 -7.58 -26.19
N GLN A 701 -12.95 -8.57 -26.72
CA GLN A 701 -13.48 -9.48 -27.73
C GLN A 701 -14.64 -10.33 -27.19
N THR A 702 -14.52 -10.86 -25.98
CA THR A 702 -15.54 -11.70 -25.36
C THR A 702 -16.82 -10.92 -25.05
N TRP A 703 -16.71 -9.71 -24.48
CA TRP A 703 -17.90 -8.88 -24.23
C TRP A 703 -18.56 -8.38 -25.53
N GLN A 704 -17.77 -8.09 -26.58
CA GLN A 704 -18.35 -7.79 -27.90
C GLN A 704 -19.11 -8.98 -28.47
N ARG A 705 -18.60 -10.21 -28.32
CA ARG A 705 -19.31 -11.43 -28.76
C ARG A 705 -20.68 -11.54 -28.09
N ILE A 706 -20.75 -11.33 -26.78
CA ILE A 706 -22.02 -11.38 -26.02
C ILE A 706 -22.99 -10.31 -26.51
N VAL A 707 -22.56 -9.04 -26.59
CA VAL A 707 -23.43 -7.93 -27.00
C VAL A 707 -23.92 -8.10 -28.45
N LYS A 708 -23.16 -8.78 -29.30
CA LYS A 708 -23.52 -9.14 -30.68
C LYS A 708 -24.21 -10.51 -30.81
N SER A 709 -24.56 -11.21 -29.73
CA SER A 709 -25.18 -12.53 -29.84
C SER A 709 -26.58 -12.43 -30.48
N PRO A 710 -26.88 -13.23 -31.54
CA PRO A 710 -28.25 -13.41 -32.03
C PRO A 710 -29.19 -14.02 -30.99
N GLU A 711 -28.67 -14.96 -30.18
CA GLU A 711 -29.41 -15.64 -29.12
C GLU A 711 -29.84 -14.67 -28.02
N LEU A 712 -28.96 -13.72 -27.64
CA LEU A 712 -29.30 -12.65 -26.69
C LEU A 712 -30.47 -11.81 -27.19
N ARG A 713 -30.52 -11.52 -28.50
CA ARG A 713 -31.64 -10.80 -29.13
C ARG A 713 -32.91 -11.63 -29.15
N ALA A 714 -32.83 -12.92 -29.46
CA ALA A 714 -33.96 -13.82 -29.36
C ALA A 714 -34.54 -13.86 -27.94
N VAL A 715 -33.68 -13.94 -26.90
CA VAL A 715 -34.10 -13.90 -25.50
C VAL A 715 -34.84 -12.60 -25.16
N ALA A 716 -34.34 -11.46 -25.66
CA ALA A 716 -34.92 -10.14 -25.46
C ALA A 716 -36.27 -9.98 -26.18
N ASP A 717 -36.34 -10.36 -27.47
CA ASP A 717 -37.52 -10.22 -28.34
C ASP A 717 -38.68 -11.09 -27.86
N GLU A 718 -38.42 -12.35 -27.47
CA GLU A 718 -39.43 -13.27 -26.92
C GLU A 718 -40.13 -12.72 -25.67
N ARG A 719 -39.47 -11.81 -24.94
CA ARG A 719 -39.90 -11.29 -23.64
C ARG A 719 -40.27 -9.81 -23.67
N ASP A 720 -40.23 -9.17 -24.85
CA ASP A 720 -40.48 -7.73 -25.02
C ASP A 720 -39.55 -6.88 -24.13
N LEU A 721 -38.27 -7.26 -24.07
CA LEU A 721 -37.22 -6.56 -23.31
C LEU A 721 -36.22 -5.90 -24.25
N ARG A 722 -35.63 -4.78 -23.81
CA ARG A 722 -34.52 -4.10 -24.51
C ARG A 722 -33.19 -4.44 -23.87
N ILE A 723 -32.16 -4.64 -24.69
CA ILE A 723 -30.81 -4.91 -24.18
C ILE A 723 -30.14 -3.58 -23.83
N VAL A 724 -29.51 -3.53 -22.64
CA VAL A 724 -28.73 -2.39 -22.17
C VAL A 724 -27.30 -2.80 -21.90
N PHE A 725 -26.34 -2.10 -22.52
CA PHE A 725 -24.91 -2.26 -22.26
C PHE A 725 -24.40 -1.09 -21.41
N MET A 726 -24.00 -1.40 -20.17
CA MET A 726 -23.59 -0.43 -19.14
C MET A 726 -22.25 -0.86 -18.50
N PRO A 727 -21.13 -0.76 -19.21
CA PRO A 727 -19.84 -1.13 -18.65
C PRO A 727 -19.37 -0.14 -17.59
N HIS A 728 -18.54 -0.64 -16.65
CA HIS A 728 -17.98 0.13 -15.53
C HIS A 728 -17.46 1.53 -15.93
N PRO A 729 -17.53 2.57 -15.06
CA PRO A 729 -17.10 3.93 -15.39
C PRO A 729 -15.72 4.06 -16.03
N ASN A 730 -14.75 3.23 -15.62
CA ASN A 730 -13.39 3.24 -16.17
C ASN A 730 -13.30 2.72 -17.61
N LEU A 731 -14.34 2.05 -18.12
CA LEU A 731 -14.43 1.57 -19.50
C LEU A 731 -15.12 2.57 -20.43
N GLN A 732 -15.68 3.66 -19.90
CA GLN A 732 -16.46 4.64 -20.66
C GLN A 732 -15.65 5.31 -21.78
N MET A 733 -14.32 5.38 -21.65
CA MET A 733 -13.43 5.94 -22.66
C MET A 733 -13.22 5.04 -23.89
N TYR A 734 -13.59 3.77 -23.81
CA TYR A 734 -13.53 2.80 -24.91
C TYR A 734 -14.90 2.56 -25.55
N LEU A 735 -15.98 3.10 -24.98
CA LEU A 735 -17.34 2.81 -25.44
C LEU A 735 -17.57 3.13 -26.92
N ASP A 736 -16.94 4.18 -27.43
CA ASP A 736 -17.06 4.58 -28.84
C ASP A 736 -16.31 3.63 -29.79
N GLU A 737 -15.45 2.75 -29.27
CA GLU A 737 -14.71 1.74 -30.03
C GLU A 737 -15.34 0.35 -29.94
N PHE A 738 -16.23 0.11 -28.98
CA PHE A 738 -17.01 -1.12 -28.95
C PHE A 738 -17.97 -1.14 -30.14
N GLU A 739 -17.91 -2.22 -30.92
CA GLU A 739 -18.91 -2.45 -31.97
C GLU A 739 -20.21 -2.97 -31.32
N VAL A 740 -21.07 -2.03 -30.91
CA VAL A 740 -22.39 -2.31 -30.32
C VAL A 740 -23.48 -2.15 -31.38
N PRO A 741 -24.37 -3.15 -31.57
CA PRO A 741 -25.52 -3.03 -32.48
C PRO A 741 -26.48 -1.87 -32.12
N ASP A 742 -27.10 -1.25 -33.13
CA ASP A 742 -28.00 -0.09 -32.97
C ASP A 742 -29.24 -0.35 -32.09
N ASP A 743 -29.65 -1.63 -31.98
CA ASP A 743 -30.75 -2.11 -31.16
C ASP A 743 -30.39 -2.29 -29.68
N VAL A 744 -29.10 -2.18 -29.32
CA VAL A 744 -28.60 -2.22 -27.94
C VAL A 744 -28.40 -0.81 -27.39
N LEU A 745 -29.01 -0.50 -26.24
CA LEU A 745 -28.87 0.80 -25.60
C LEU A 745 -27.55 0.88 -24.80
N ILE A 746 -26.68 1.82 -25.17
CA ILE A 746 -25.47 2.13 -24.39
C ILE A 746 -25.81 3.13 -23.29
N VAL A 747 -25.45 2.81 -22.05
CA VAL A 747 -25.65 3.67 -20.87
C VAL A 747 -24.32 4.24 -20.37
N ARG A 748 -24.30 5.55 -20.13
CA ARG A 748 -23.11 6.31 -19.68
C ARG A 748 -23.30 6.89 -18.30
N TYR A 749 -22.33 6.65 -17.42
CA TYR A 749 -22.28 7.24 -16.09
C TYR A 749 -22.16 8.77 -16.17
N GLY A 750 -22.92 9.47 -15.33
CA GLY A 750 -22.94 10.95 -15.29
C GLY A 750 -23.83 11.60 -16.38
N VAL A 751 -24.42 10.80 -17.28
CA VAL A 751 -25.42 11.25 -18.26
C VAL A 751 -26.75 10.58 -17.97
N ASP A 752 -26.74 9.25 -17.84
CA ASP A 752 -27.92 8.44 -17.65
C ASP A 752 -28.17 8.11 -16.16
N ASP A 753 -29.44 7.88 -15.82
CA ASP A 753 -29.83 7.48 -14.48
C ASP A 753 -29.65 5.96 -14.29
N VAL A 754 -28.45 5.57 -13.86
CA VAL A 754 -28.08 4.17 -13.62
C VAL A 754 -29.04 3.46 -12.66
N GLN A 755 -29.56 4.16 -11.65
CA GLN A 755 -30.50 3.55 -10.70
C GLN A 755 -31.85 3.24 -11.36
N GLU A 756 -32.29 4.05 -12.33
CA GLU A 756 -33.50 3.78 -13.11
C GLU A 756 -33.32 2.58 -14.04
N ILE A 757 -32.16 2.46 -14.69
CA ILE A 757 -31.83 1.30 -15.53
C ILE A 757 -31.86 0.01 -14.70
N VAL A 758 -31.19 0.00 -13.55
CA VAL A 758 -31.20 -1.14 -12.63
C VAL A 758 -32.64 -1.44 -12.15
N ALA A 759 -33.38 -0.40 -11.74
CA ALA A 759 -34.79 -0.54 -11.33
C ALA A 759 -35.72 -0.97 -12.47
N GLY A 760 -35.33 -0.84 -13.74
CA GLY A 760 -36.07 -1.30 -14.91
C GLY A 760 -35.66 -2.66 -15.47
N SER A 761 -34.57 -3.25 -14.97
CA SER A 761 -34.00 -4.48 -15.54
C SER A 761 -34.62 -5.75 -14.99
N ALA A 762 -35.05 -6.68 -15.84
CA ALA A 762 -35.56 -8.00 -15.44
C ALA A 762 -34.45 -8.87 -14.84
N VAL A 763 -33.28 -8.85 -15.48
CA VAL A 763 -32.10 -9.65 -15.15
C VAL A 763 -30.83 -8.84 -15.47
N MET A 764 -29.72 -9.23 -14.85
CA MET A 764 -28.41 -8.66 -15.12
C MET A 764 -27.38 -9.74 -15.47
N LEU A 765 -26.62 -9.52 -16.54
CA LEU A 765 -25.39 -10.23 -16.86
C LEU A 765 -24.19 -9.38 -16.41
N THR A 766 -23.31 -9.95 -15.60
CA THR A 766 -22.14 -9.25 -15.04
C THR A 766 -21.02 -10.23 -14.74
N ASP A 767 -19.83 -9.77 -14.39
CA ASP A 767 -18.71 -10.61 -13.95
C ASP A 767 -18.47 -10.51 -12.42
N TYR A 768 -17.75 -9.48 -11.98
CA TYR A 768 -17.29 -9.25 -10.60
C TYR A 768 -17.84 -7.95 -10.01
N SER A 769 -18.96 -7.45 -10.55
CA SER A 769 -19.49 -6.12 -10.23
C SER A 769 -20.24 -6.11 -8.91
N SER A 770 -20.03 -5.05 -8.10
CA SER A 770 -20.85 -4.80 -6.92
C SER A 770 -22.29 -4.36 -7.25
N ILE A 771 -22.59 -4.02 -8.52
CA ILE A 771 -23.96 -3.69 -8.96
C ILE A 771 -24.89 -4.90 -8.87
N ALA A 772 -24.36 -6.14 -8.88
CA ALA A 772 -25.15 -7.34 -8.62
C ALA A 772 -25.91 -7.26 -7.28
N PHE A 773 -25.36 -6.59 -6.27
CA PHE A 773 -26.04 -6.37 -4.99
C PHE A 773 -27.23 -5.43 -5.11
N ASN A 774 -27.24 -4.49 -6.07
CA ASN A 774 -28.41 -3.66 -6.34
C ASN A 774 -29.56 -4.51 -6.92
N MET A 775 -29.26 -5.44 -7.84
CA MET A 775 -30.24 -6.39 -8.36
C MET A 775 -30.77 -7.30 -7.25
N ALA A 776 -29.88 -7.83 -6.41
CA ALA A 776 -30.26 -8.65 -5.26
C ALA A 776 -31.13 -7.88 -4.24
N TYR A 777 -30.83 -6.61 -3.99
CA TYR A 777 -31.66 -5.76 -3.13
C TYR A 777 -33.10 -5.65 -3.65
N LEU A 778 -33.25 -5.56 -4.98
CA LEU A 778 -34.54 -5.60 -5.67
C LEU A 778 -35.11 -7.01 -5.87
N GLN A 779 -34.44 -8.05 -5.36
CA GLN A 779 -34.81 -9.47 -5.54
C GLN A 779 -34.90 -9.88 -7.02
N ARG A 780 -34.00 -9.35 -7.85
CA ARG A 780 -33.90 -9.66 -9.27
C ARG A 780 -32.72 -10.58 -9.56
N PRO A 781 -32.86 -11.50 -10.52
CA PRO A 781 -31.80 -12.42 -10.84
C PRO A 781 -30.58 -11.76 -11.45
N VAL A 782 -29.44 -12.44 -11.27
CA VAL A 782 -28.16 -12.12 -11.88
C VAL A 782 -27.65 -13.37 -12.60
N VAL A 783 -26.82 -13.21 -13.62
CA VAL A 783 -25.96 -14.25 -14.18
C VAL A 783 -24.53 -13.73 -14.14
N TYR A 784 -23.62 -14.51 -13.57
CA TYR A 784 -22.21 -14.17 -13.48
C TYR A 784 -21.43 -14.80 -14.63
N PHE A 785 -20.68 -14.01 -15.37
CA PHE A 785 -19.83 -14.45 -16.47
C PHE A 785 -18.36 -14.19 -16.11
N GLN A 786 -17.62 -15.25 -15.80
CA GLN A 786 -16.31 -15.22 -15.12
C GLN A 786 -15.23 -15.99 -15.88
N PHE A 787 -15.14 -15.76 -17.20
CA PHE A 787 -14.19 -16.43 -18.09
C PHE A 787 -12.71 -16.23 -17.71
N ASP A 788 -12.38 -15.11 -17.04
CA ASP A 788 -11.01 -14.73 -16.68
C ASP A 788 -10.72 -14.80 -15.17
N ARG A 789 -11.43 -15.68 -14.43
CA ARG A 789 -11.37 -15.78 -12.95
C ARG A 789 -9.97 -15.81 -12.37
N ASP A 790 -9.11 -16.69 -12.88
CA ASP A 790 -7.76 -16.83 -12.34
C ASP A 790 -6.94 -15.55 -12.53
N ARG A 791 -7.05 -14.92 -13.71
CA ARG A 791 -6.35 -13.67 -14.01
C ARG A 791 -6.91 -12.47 -13.25
N TYR A 792 -8.23 -12.40 -13.04
CA TYR A 792 -8.87 -11.30 -12.33
C TYR A 792 -8.31 -11.15 -10.92
N TRP A 793 -8.22 -12.24 -10.15
CA TRP A 793 -7.72 -12.19 -8.78
C TRP A 793 -6.21 -11.93 -8.67
N LEU A 794 -5.46 -12.21 -9.75
CA LEU A 794 -4.02 -11.95 -9.83
C LEU A 794 -3.70 -10.51 -10.23
N GLU A 795 -4.48 -9.94 -11.15
CA GLU A 795 -4.12 -8.70 -11.84
C GLU A 795 -4.97 -7.49 -11.43
N HIS A 796 -6.07 -7.68 -10.68
CA HIS A 796 -7.00 -6.62 -10.30
C HIS A 796 -6.67 -5.94 -8.95
N THR A 797 -7.34 -4.83 -8.63
CA THR A 797 -7.13 -4.11 -7.36
C THR A 797 -7.84 -4.73 -6.16
N GLU A 798 -8.89 -5.51 -6.39
CA GLU A 798 -9.68 -6.16 -5.34
C GLU A 798 -9.13 -7.58 -5.14
N ARG A 799 -8.84 -7.95 -3.89
CA ARG A 799 -8.43 -9.32 -3.56
C ARG A 799 -9.63 -10.17 -3.17
N GLN A 800 -9.47 -11.49 -3.21
CA GLN A 800 -10.52 -12.40 -2.75
C GLN A 800 -10.85 -12.13 -1.27
N GLY A 801 -12.13 -11.90 -0.98
CA GLY A 801 -12.63 -11.64 0.36
C GLY A 801 -13.53 -12.78 0.85
N TYR A 802 -14.57 -12.44 1.61
CA TYR A 802 -15.54 -13.42 2.11
C TYR A 802 -16.55 -13.91 1.05
N PHE A 803 -16.72 -13.16 -0.05
CA PHE A 803 -17.77 -13.41 -1.03
C PHE A 803 -17.31 -14.42 -2.09
N ASP A 804 -17.95 -15.58 -2.13
CA ASP A 804 -17.78 -16.60 -3.16
C ASP A 804 -19.03 -16.62 -4.06
N TYR A 805 -18.84 -16.51 -5.37
CA TYR A 805 -19.96 -16.33 -6.31
C TYR A 805 -20.83 -17.58 -6.45
N GLU A 806 -20.25 -18.78 -6.30
CA GLU A 806 -20.99 -20.04 -6.43
C GLU A 806 -21.93 -20.25 -5.23
N THR A 807 -21.45 -19.91 -4.03
CA THR A 807 -22.15 -20.19 -2.77
C THR A 807 -22.91 -18.98 -2.21
N HIS A 808 -22.41 -17.77 -2.40
CA HIS A 808 -23.03 -16.52 -1.93
C HIS A 808 -23.70 -15.71 -3.05
N GLY A 809 -23.38 -15.97 -4.31
CA GLY A 809 -23.92 -15.23 -5.46
C GLY A 809 -25.43 -15.36 -5.65
N PHE A 810 -26.00 -14.40 -6.37
CA PHE A 810 -27.43 -14.25 -6.63
C PHE A 810 -27.87 -14.84 -7.99
N GLY A 811 -27.09 -15.79 -8.51
CA GLY A 811 -27.22 -16.31 -9.86
C GLY A 811 -26.19 -17.38 -10.20
N PRO A 812 -26.37 -18.09 -11.33
CA PRO A 812 -25.38 -19.05 -11.82
C PRO A 812 -24.09 -18.34 -12.25
N VAL A 813 -22.98 -19.07 -12.14
CA VAL A 813 -21.66 -18.64 -12.63
C VAL A 813 -21.32 -19.44 -13.87
N GLU A 814 -21.04 -18.74 -14.96
CA GLU A 814 -20.70 -19.32 -16.26
C GLU A 814 -19.36 -18.78 -16.74
N THR A 815 -18.64 -19.58 -17.52
CA THR A 815 -17.33 -19.22 -18.12
C THR A 815 -17.37 -19.20 -19.63
N ASP A 816 -18.38 -19.82 -20.25
CA ASP A 816 -18.62 -19.76 -21.69
C ASP A 816 -19.67 -18.68 -22.03
N PRO A 817 -19.42 -17.83 -23.04
CA PRO A 817 -20.31 -16.72 -23.38
C PRO A 817 -21.68 -17.18 -23.91
N ASP A 818 -21.76 -18.30 -24.63
CA ASP A 818 -23.03 -18.78 -25.18
C ASP A 818 -23.89 -19.40 -24.07
N GLU A 819 -23.27 -20.15 -23.15
CA GLU A 819 -23.93 -20.64 -21.94
C GLU A 819 -24.41 -19.50 -21.05
N ALA A 820 -23.63 -18.43 -20.88
CA ALA A 820 -24.04 -17.26 -20.11
C ALA A 820 -25.31 -16.60 -20.69
N VAL A 821 -25.41 -16.48 -22.03
CA VAL A 821 -26.61 -15.97 -22.71
C VAL A 821 -27.79 -16.93 -22.55
N ARG A 822 -27.55 -18.24 -22.69
CA ARG A 822 -28.59 -19.27 -22.49
C ARG A 822 -29.17 -19.21 -21.07
N ARG A 823 -28.31 -19.08 -20.06
CA ARG A 823 -28.71 -18.93 -18.65
C ARG A 823 -29.56 -17.69 -18.41
N LEU A 824 -29.33 -16.57 -19.12
CA LEU A 824 -30.21 -15.40 -18.97
C LEU A 824 -31.66 -15.74 -19.27
N GLY A 825 -31.94 -16.45 -20.37
CA GLY A 825 -33.30 -16.87 -20.73
C GLY A 825 -33.94 -17.77 -19.66
N GLU A 826 -33.21 -18.79 -19.19
CA GLU A 826 -33.68 -19.70 -18.14
C GLU A 826 -33.96 -18.99 -16.82
N VAL A 827 -33.11 -18.01 -16.48
CA VAL A 827 -33.21 -17.31 -15.21
C VAL A 827 -34.35 -16.28 -15.20
N ILE A 828 -34.69 -15.69 -16.35
CA ILE A 828 -35.85 -14.80 -16.48
C ILE A 828 -37.17 -15.56 -16.33
N ASP A 829 -37.28 -16.76 -16.91
CA ASP A 829 -38.54 -17.51 -16.97
C ASP A 829 -38.76 -18.45 -15.77
N GLY A 830 -37.67 -18.92 -15.17
CA GLY A 830 -37.71 -19.91 -14.09
C GLY A 830 -37.88 -19.30 -12.71
N GLU A 831 -38.39 -20.09 -11.77
CA GLU A 831 -38.30 -19.77 -10.35
C GLU A 831 -36.96 -20.27 -9.79
N HIS A 832 -36.19 -19.36 -9.20
CA HIS A 832 -34.88 -19.66 -8.61
C HIS A 832 -34.91 -19.38 -7.11
N PRO A 833 -35.61 -20.21 -6.31
CA PRO A 833 -35.83 -19.94 -4.89
C PRO A 833 -34.53 -19.87 -4.09
N GLU A 834 -33.48 -20.57 -4.53
CA GLU A 834 -32.16 -20.53 -3.88
C GLU A 834 -31.52 -19.13 -3.96
N TYR A 835 -31.48 -18.49 -5.13
CA TYR A 835 -30.86 -17.17 -5.30
C TYR A 835 -31.71 -16.08 -4.66
N LEU A 836 -33.03 -16.24 -4.70
CA LEU A 836 -33.96 -15.36 -4.00
C LEU A 836 -33.76 -15.43 -2.47
N GLU A 837 -33.59 -16.62 -1.92
CA GLU A 837 -33.30 -16.81 -0.49
C GLU A 837 -31.94 -16.22 -0.11
N ARG A 838 -30.90 -16.44 -0.93
CA ARG A 838 -29.59 -15.78 -0.74
C ARG A 838 -29.73 -14.26 -0.69
N ALA A 839 -30.44 -13.66 -1.66
CA ALA A 839 -30.68 -12.22 -1.70
C ALA A 839 -31.46 -11.70 -0.47
N ARG A 840 -32.48 -12.45 -0.01
CA ARG A 840 -33.24 -12.12 1.21
C ARG A 840 -32.40 -12.20 2.47
N ARG A 841 -31.54 -13.22 2.59
CA ARG A 841 -30.61 -13.38 3.72
C ARG A 841 -29.56 -12.27 3.74
N THR A 842 -29.01 -11.90 2.58
CA THR A 842 -28.03 -10.81 2.45
C THR A 842 -28.60 -9.47 2.87
N PHE A 843 -29.87 -9.20 2.55
CA PHE A 843 -30.58 -7.96 2.85
C PHE A 843 -31.86 -8.21 3.65
N PRO A 844 -31.76 -8.44 4.97
CA PRO A 844 -32.92 -8.74 5.80
C PRO A 844 -33.85 -7.54 5.96
N VAL A 845 -33.35 -6.30 5.78
CA VAL A 845 -34.14 -5.06 5.87
C VAL A 845 -34.13 -4.31 4.53
N ARG A 846 -35.33 -4.12 3.97
CA ARG A 846 -35.60 -3.39 2.72
C ARG A 846 -36.75 -2.38 2.90
N ASP A 847 -36.60 -1.52 3.90
CA ASP A 847 -37.68 -0.65 4.39
C ASP A 847 -37.58 0.80 3.92
N GLY A 848 -36.62 1.14 3.05
CA GLY A 848 -36.39 2.50 2.57
C GLY A 848 -35.96 3.50 3.64
N ARG A 849 -35.41 3.02 4.78
CA ARG A 849 -34.95 3.86 5.91
C ARG A 849 -33.43 3.85 6.12
N ASN A 850 -32.66 3.55 5.08
CA ASN A 850 -31.19 3.50 5.17
C ASN A 850 -30.61 4.88 5.54
N SER A 851 -31.10 5.96 4.92
CA SER A 851 -30.68 7.34 5.20
C SER A 851 -30.88 7.75 6.66
N GLU A 852 -31.98 7.29 7.28
CA GLU A 852 -32.26 7.53 8.69
C GLU A 852 -31.27 6.78 9.59
N ARG A 853 -31.01 5.50 9.31
CA ARG A 853 -30.03 4.68 10.04
C ARG A 853 -28.64 5.28 9.96
N VAL A 854 -28.21 5.72 8.77
CA VAL A 854 -26.93 6.42 8.56
C VAL A 854 -26.84 7.71 9.37
N TYR A 855 -27.88 8.55 9.36
CA TYR A 855 -27.90 9.76 10.20
C TYR A 855 -27.73 9.43 11.70
N ARG A 856 -28.46 8.42 12.20
CA ARG A 856 -28.34 7.98 13.61
C ARG A 856 -26.93 7.48 13.91
N ALA A 857 -26.32 6.74 12.99
CA ALA A 857 -24.94 6.25 13.10
C ALA A 857 -23.93 7.40 13.21
N ILE A 858 -24.01 8.42 12.35
CA ILE A 858 -23.14 9.61 12.38
C ILE A 858 -23.29 10.36 13.71
N VAL A 859 -24.53 10.59 14.15
CA VAL A 859 -24.79 11.28 15.43
C VAL A 859 -24.25 10.48 16.61
N ASN A 860 -24.44 9.16 16.63
CA ASN A 860 -23.93 8.30 17.70
C ASN A 860 -22.41 8.21 17.70
N ALA A 861 -21.78 8.22 16.54
CA ALA A 861 -20.32 8.25 16.38
C ALA A 861 -19.67 9.51 16.96
N GLY A 862 -20.42 10.61 17.08
CA GLY A 862 -19.95 11.85 17.70
C GLY A 862 -20.22 11.97 19.21
N ARG A 863 -20.83 10.96 19.86
CA ARG A 863 -21.20 11.01 21.28
C ARG A 863 -20.09 10.46 22.18
N ARG A 864 -19.83 11.16 23.29
CA ARG A 864 -18.94 10.69 24.35
C ARG A 864 -19.52 9.47 25.05
N VAL A 865 -18.70 8.46 25.30
CA VAL A 865 -19.07 7.32 26.14
C VAL A 865 -19.22 7.82 27.58
N PRO A 866 -20.40 7.69 28.22
CA PRO A 866 -20.57 8.11 29.60
C PRO A 866 -19.67 7.31 30.54
N PRO A 867 -19.13 7.91 31.61
CA PRO A 867 -18.30 7.20 32.59
C PRO A 867 -18.97 5.94 33.17
N ALA A 868 -20.29 5.95 33.36
CA ALA A 868 -21.04 4.78 33.83
C ALA A 868 -21.07 3.58 32.84
N LYS A 869 -20.68 3.79 31.58
CA LYS A 869 -20.56 2.76 30.54
C LYS A 869 -19.11 2.42 30.20
N ALA A 870 -18.14 3.07 30.87
CA ALA A 870 -16.71 3.00 30.62
C ALA A 870 -16.11 1.58 30.67
N GLY A 871 -16.75 0.65 31.37
CA GLY A 871 -16.33 -0.75 31.50
C GLY A 871 -17.35 -1.75 30.96
N LYS A 872 -18.16 -1.38 29.97
CA LYS A 872 -19.09 -2.30 29.28
C LYS A 872 -18.77 -2.38 27.80
N ALA A 873 -18.79 -3.59 27.25
CA ALA A 873 -18.64 -3.82 25.82
C ALA A 873 -19.78 -3.13 25.05
N ALA A 874 -19.46 -2.53 23.92
CA ALA A 874 -20.47 -2.05 22.98
C ALA A 874 -21.22 -3.26 22.40
N ALA A 875 -22.53 -3.13 22.28
CA ALA A 875 -23.31 -4.09 21.53
C ALA A 875 -22.91 -4.01 20.04
N PRO A 876 -22.70 -5.13 19.35
CA PRO A 876 -22.59 -5.13 17.90
C PRO A 876 -23.91 -4.65 17.27
N ASP A 877 -23.81 -4.06 16.08
CA ASP A 877 -25.00 -3.72 15.31
C ASP A 877 -25.64 -5.01 14.75
N HIS A 878 -26.96 -5.03 14.76
CA HIS A 878 -27.79 -6.04 14.12
C HIS A 878 -28.96 -5.33 13.43
N TRP A 879 -29.58 -6.03 12.47
CA TRP A 879 -30.69 -5.51 11.67
C TRP A 879 -32.00 -5.30 12.44
#